data_AF-A0A8H7W8A5-F1
#
_entry.id   AF-A0A8H7W8A5-F1
#
_cell.length_a   1.000
_cell.length_b   1.000
_cell.length_c   1.000
_cell.angle_alpha   90.00
_cell.angle_beta   90.00
_cell.angle_gamma   90.00
#
_symmetry.space_group_name_H-M   'P 1'
#
loop_
_entity.id
_entity.type
_entity.pdbx_description
1 polymer ?
#
loop_
_entity_poly.entity_id
_entity_poly.type
_entity_poly.pdbx_seq_one_letter_code
_entity_poly.pdbx_strand_id
1 'polypeptide(L)'
;MAETSQIESISQSTEVLNDPNTTFEKMQELLKAKDDTSRFVGLALLKTVLDNGQLIDDSKNLQVLWDALSPKFLDRLLRAHQNEKISKSDSKDMVDLAVAVLHTFSILLPEESRREKRLTGRTAPLIKALIQSPPETTRLILQTILTIVSQPEGALEILAVQDLSPLIEISNQDPLVLDIFNFSWTNASTIPAEVEAVKKSINQVIPALIVNFKGTDAVTFIAFVGNLLPKLEPEAIPLNPKWLAPLILLLRKLVASKPTAAGRAAYTQLAAALLQTYPASCPSLLFRHDAGENSDSKPFSYLLVNLLLIDVRSSFPSLLSKLNSGEYPATSQRLAAAFDVISSFIGFLVRSLDDESDSAFSMTPDLLLKLRKDIAETMSLNIEYLRDRWDASIAGASGLHPSARSGTAATSEGTRLTLTWESMKDNVNSDPLILAGIRALAIWIREDENENLRNETAGLMDMFIELYKTSSQGTLDFRYPILLALEGIMITEEGIDGFLGHDGWQVVVEDLKSTLKSTVEQSGSNNASAEAGRGLQIVRVLLAIIDHEATPFPREDWMTIVSTTTSIKVPASTSPSVVTEFHIAMLQLSSALLSKSSGGMTKRHVASLPALSGLVKQLKAVVKKMDDQIESSELTGLLDDVALDLENLR
;
A
#
# COMPACT_ATOMS: atom_id res chain seq x y z
N MET A 1 57.20 -9.19 -45.03
CA MET A 1 57.85 -10.35 -44.37
C MET A 1 57.61 -10.36 -42.84
N ALA A 2 56.45 -9.86 -42.39
CA ALA A 2 56.09 -9.71 -40.98
C ALA A 2 54.60 -10.03 -40.72
N GLU A 3 53.96 -10.82 -41.61
CA GLU A 3 52.54 -11.18 -41.51
C GLU A 3 52.30 -12.65 -41.11
N THR A 4 53.35 -13.47 -41.07
CA THR A 4 53.23 -14.89 -40.74
C THR A 4 53.34 -15.17 -39.23
N SER A 5 53.80 -14.21 -38.43
CA SER A 5 54.07 -14.38 -37.00
C SER A 5 52.86 -14.11 -36.08
N GLN A 6 51.81 -13.44 -36.58
CA GLN A 6 50.60 -13.16 -35.78
C GLN A 6 49.55 -14.28 -35.90
N ILE A 7 49.51 -15.00 -37.02
CA ILE A 7 48.56 -16.10 -37.25
C ILE A 7 48.99 -17.38 -36.48
N GLU A 8 50.29 -17.58 -36.24
CA GLU A 8 50.79 -18.71 -35.43
C GLU A 8 50.48 -18.55 -33.93
N SER A 9 50.32 -17.33 -33.42
CA SER A 9 49.94 -17.10 -32.01
C SER A 9 48.47 -17.40 -31.71
N ILE A 10 47.59 -17.31 -32.73
CA ILE A 10 46.16 -17.58 -32.62
C ILE A 10 45.85 -19.07 -32.86
N SER A 11 46.68 -19.75 -33.67
CA SER A 11 46.53 -21.18 -33.94
C SER A 11 47.12 -22.07 -32.84
N GLN A 12 48.13 -21.60 -32.09
CA GLN A 12 48.63 -22.32 -30.90
C GLN A 12 47.72 -22.19 -29.66
N SER A 13 46.77 -21.25 -29.65
CA SER A 13 45.76 -21.14 -28.58
C SER A 13 44.58 -22.12 -28.71
N THR A 14 44.43 -22.78 -29.87
CA THR A 14 43.27 -23.63 -30.16
C THR A 14 43.48 -25.11 -29.81
N GLU A 15 44.72 -25.56 -29.57
CA GLU A 15 45.05 -26.99 -29.33
C GLU A 15 45.20 -27.39 -27.84
N VAL A 16 44.95 -26.50 -26.86
CA VAL A 16 45.14 -26.79 -25.42
C VAL A 16 43.80 -26.89 -24.64
N LEU A 17 42.67 -27.03 -25.32
CA LEU A 17 41.33 -27.05 -24.72
C LEU A 17 40.89 -28.41 -24.14
N ASN A 18 41.79 -29.19 -23.52
CA ASN A 18 41.47 -30.56 -23.06
C ASN A 18 41.62 -30.83 -21.54
N ASP A 19 42.06 -29.85 -20.73
CA ASP A 19 42.03 -30.00 -19.26
C ASP A 19 41.42 -28.73 -18.59
N PRO A 20 40.22 -28.84 -17.97
CA PRO A 20 39.53 -27.71 -17.34
C PRO A 20 40.36 -27.03 -16.24
N ASN A 21 41.18 -27.79 -15.50
CA ASN A 21 41.97 -27.25 -14.39
C ASN A 21 43.14 -26.39 -14.88
N THR A 22 43.82 -26.81 -15.95
CA THR A 22 44.91 -26.02 -16.55
C THR A 22 44.40 -24.73 -17.20
N THR A 23 43.19 -24.77 -17.76
CA THR A 23 42.52 -23.61 -18.34
C THR A 23 42.14 -22.60 -17.25
N PHE A 24 41.68 -23.08 -16.10
CA PHE A 24 41.35 -22.26 -14.94
C PHE A 24 42.58 -21.56 -14.34
N GLU A 25 43.68 -22.28 -14.10
CA GLU A 25 44.92 -21.71 -13.56
C GLU A 25 45.50 -20.62 -14.47
N LYS A 26 45.59 -20.89 -15.79
CA LYS A 26 46.07 -19.92 -16.78
C LYS A 26 45.20 -18.67 -16.85
N MET A 27 43.88 -18.83 -16.74
CA MET A 27 42.94 -17.71 -16.72
C MET A 27 43.14 -16.86 -15.47
N GLN A 28 43.31 -17.49 -14.30
CA GLN A 28 43.59 -16.79 -13.06
C GLN A 28 44.91 -15.99 -13.13
N GLU A 29 45.97 -16.55 -13.71
CA GLU A 29 47.24 -15.86 -13.92
C GLU A 29 47.09 -14.63 -14.82
N LEU A 30 46.39 -14.77 -15.95
CA LEU A 30 46.14 -13.68 -16.90
C LEU A 30 45.34 -12.54 -16.27
N LEU A 31 44.33 -12.84 -15.45
CA LEU A 31 43.53 -11.84 -14.73
C LEU A 31 44.35 -11.08 -13.66
N LYS A 32 45.31 -11.76 -13.02
CA LYS A 32 46.23 -11.18 -12.02
C LYS A 32 47.43 -10.44 -12.62
N ALA A 33 47.66 -10.55 -13.92
CA ALA A 33 48.78 -9.91 -14.61
C ALA A 33 48.82 -8.39 -14.37
N LYS A 34 50.00 -7.77 -14.55
CA LYS A 34 50.17 -6.32 -14.32
C LYS A 34 49.77 -5.49 -15.53
N ASP A 35 49.96 -6.00 -16.73
CA ASP A 35 49.66 -5.34 -18.00
C ASP A 35 48.20 -5.56 -18.42
N ASP A 36 47.65 -4.57 -19.13
CA ASP A 36 46.24 -4.55 -19.51
C ASP A 36 45.92 -5.50 -20.67
N THR A 37 46.89 -5.80 -21.52
CA THR A 37 46.74 -6.73 -22.63
C THR A 37 46.49 -8.14 -22.12
N SER A 38 47.32 -8.63 -21.18
CA SER A 38 47.14 -9.96 -20.57
C SER A 38 45.82 -10.05 -19.80
N ARG A 39 45.45 -8.99 -19.06
CA ARG A 39 44.14 -8.93 -18.39
C ARG A 39 42.97 -8.96 -19.37
N PHE A 40 43.08 -8.28 -20.50
CA PHE A 40 42.04 -8.28 -21.53
C PHE A 40 41.88 -9.67 -22.16
N VAL A 41 42.98 -10.34 -22.48
CA VAL A 41 42.96 -11.74 -22.96
C VAL A 41 42.35 -12.67 -21.92
N GLY A 42 42.73 -12.51 -20.64
CA GLY A 42 42.12 -13.26 -19.53
C GLY A 42 40.62 -13.03 -19.40
N LEU A 43 40.16 -11.78 -19.59
CA LEU A 43 38.74 -11.40 -19.54
C LEU A 43 37.93 -11.99 -20.70
N ALA A 44 38.51 -12.00 -21.91
CA ALA A 44 37.90 -12.64 -23.08
C ALA A 44 37.76 -14.15 -22.90
N LEU A 45 38.82 -14.81 -22.40
CA LEU A 45 38.79 -16.24 -22.07
C LEU A 45 37.73 -16.54 -20.99
N LEU A 46 37.66 -15.70 -19.96
CA LEU A 46 36.67 -15.81 -18.88
C LEU A 46 35.25 -15.71 -19.42
N LYS A 47 34.97 -14.75 -20.31
CA LYS A 47 33.67 -14.64 -20.96
C LYS A 47 33.28 -15.95 -21.66
N THR A 48 34.19 -16.54 -22.45
CA THR A 48 33.92 -17.80 -23.15
C THR A 48 33.61 -18.96 -22.20
N VAL A 49 34.34 -19.07 -21.07
CA VAL A 49 34.09 -20.11 -20.07
C VAL A 49 32.76 -19.91 -19.35
N LEU A 50 32.41 -18.66 -19.05
CA LEU A 50 31.13 -18.30 -18.45
C LEU A 50 29.95 -18.56 -19.40
N ASP A 51 30.07 -18.18 -20.67
CA ASP A 51 29.05 -18.40 -21.71
C ASP A 51 28.80 -19.90 -21.96
N ASN A 52 29.83 -20.74 -21.78
CA ASN A 52 29.73 -22.20 -21.91
C ASN A 52 29.19 -22.92 -20.65
N GLY A 53 28.88 -22.18 -19.58
CA GLY A 53 28.26 -22.72 -18.36
C GLY A 53 29.18 -23.57 -17.48
N GLN A 54 30.49 -23.59 -17.73
CA GLN A 54 31.44 -24.49 -17.07
C GLN A 54 31.71 -24.14 -15.59
N LEU A 55 31.17 -23.03 -15.08
CA LEU A 55 31.38 -22.52 -13.71
C LEU A 55 30.08 -22.21 -12.96
N ILE A 56 28.92 -22.58 -13.51
CA ILE A 56 27.61 -22.25 -12.92
C ILE A 56 27.43 -22.93 -11.54
N ASP A 57 27.90 -24.17 -11.41
CA ASP A 57 27.75 -24.96 -10.17
C ASP A 57 28.97 -24.85 -9.22
N ASP A 58 30.02 -24.11 -9.61
CA ASP A 58 31.27 -24.02 -8.85
C ASP A 58 31.48 -22.62 -8.24
N SER A 59 30.71 -22.36 -7.19
CA SER A 59 30.74 -21.09 -6.46
C SER A 59 32.13 -20.71 -5.92
N LYS A 60 32.96 -21.70 -5.55
CA LYS A 60 34.31 -21.45 -5.02
C LYS A 60 35.25 -20.95 -6.10
N ASN A 61 35.28 -21.63 -7.25
CA ASN A 61 36.13 -21.23 -8.36
C ASN A 61 35.66 -19.90 -8.97
N LEU A 62 34.36 -19.64 -8.98
CA LEU A 62 33.79 -18.36 -9.40
C LEU A 62 34.25 -17.21 -8.49
N GLN A 63 34.25 -17.42 -7.16
CA GLN A 63 34.79 -16.44 -6.20
C GLN A 63 36.29 -16.17 -6.43
N VAL A 64 37.08 -17.22 -6.66
CA VAL A 64 38.53 -17.10 -6.90
C VAL A 64 38.84 -16.27 -8.16
N LEU A 65 38.04 -16.42 -9.22
CA LEU A 65 38.17 -15.63 -10.45
C LEU A 65 37.68 -14.18 -10.24
N TRP A 66 36.59 -14.00 -9.51
CA TRP A 66 36.10 -12.68 -9.11
C TRP A 66 37.17 -11.90 -8.33
N ASP A 67 37.83 -12.58 -7.39
CA ASP A 67 38.90 -12.01 -6.57
C ASP A 67 40.17 -11.68 -7.37
N ALA A 68 40.40 -12.37 -8.49
CA ALA A 68 41.51 -12.07 -9.41
C ALA A 68 41.26 -10.81 -10.28
N LEU A 69 40.01 -10.43 -10.54
CA LEU A 69 39.64 -9.34 -11.46
C LEU A 69 39.88 -7.94 -10.91
N SER A 70 40.84 -7.18 -11.44
CA SER A 70 41.09 -5.80 -10.97
C SER A 70 39.88 -4.86 -11.18
N PRO A 71 39.27 -4.28 -10.12
CA PRO A 71 38.11 -3.38 -10.26
C PRO A 71 38.46 -2.10 -11.02
N LYS A 72 39.69 -1.61 -10.86
CA LYS A 72 40.21 -0.44 -11.60
C LYS A 72 40.41 -0.73 -13.08
N PHE A 73 40.67 -1.98 -13.46
CA PHE A 73 40.76 -2.38 -14.85
C PHE A 73 39.36 -2.39 -15.50
N LEU A 74 38.37 -2.97 -14.82
CA LEU A 74 36.96 -2.93 -15.28
C LEU A 74 36.46 -1.49 -15.46
N ASP A 75 36.75 -0.57 -14.53
CA ASP A 75 36.38 0.85 -14.70
C ASP A 75 37.02 1.50 -15.91
N ARG A 76 38.22 1.07 -16.31
CA ARG A 76 38.89 1.63 -17.48
C ARG A 76 38.26 1.10 -18.76
N LEU A 77 37.87 -0.17 -18.79
CA LEU A 77 37.13 -0.74 -19.91
C LEU A 77 35.74 -0.09 -20.07
N LEU A 78 35.00 0.10 -18.98
CA LEU A 78 33.70 0.79 -19.01
C LEU A 78 33.79 2.26 -19.45
N ARG A 79 34.98 2.87 -19.38
CA ARG A 79 35.25 4.24 -19.83
C ARG A 79 35.99 4.29 -21.16
N ALA A 80 36.16 3.14 -21.84
CA ALA A 80 36.85 3.10 -23.12
C ALA A 80 36.09 3.97 -24.13
N HIS A 81 36.80 4.90 -24.75
CA HIS A 81 36.27 5.79 -25.77
C HIS A 81 37.25 5.86 -26.93
N GLN A 82 36.74 6.22 -28.10
CA GLN A 82 37.57 6.45 -29.28
C GLN A 82 38.64 7.51 -28.97
N ASN A 83 39.88 7.23 -29.35
CA ASN A 83 41.01 8.16 -29.29
C ASN A 83 41.99 7.85 -30.42
N GLU A 84 43.13 8.55 -30.50
CA GLU A 84 44.13 8.34 -31.57
C GLU A 84 44.67 6.89 -31.65
N LYS A 85 44.53 6.09 -30.58
CA LYS A 85 45.06 4.73 -30.47
C LYS A 85 43.99 3.64 -30.47
N ILE A 86 42.73 3.98 -30.22
CA ILE A 86 41.63 3.02 -30.05
C ILE A 86 40.53 3.38 -31.05
N SER A 87 40.21 2.45 -31.94
CA SER A 87 39.14 2.65 -32.91
C SER A 87 37.77 2.65 -32.21
N LYS A 88 36.75 3.19 -32.88
CA LYS A 88 35.38 3.18 -32.37
C LYS A 88 34.83 1.76 -32.15
N SER A 89 35.29 0.78 -32.96
CA SER A 89 34.91 -0.63 -32.80
C SER A 89 35.55 -1.20 -31.54
N ASP A 90 36.86 -1.04 -31.40
CA ASP A 90 37.60 -1.60 -30.27
C ASP A 90 37.12 -1.04 -28.93
N SER A 91 36.79 0.27 -28.87
CA SER A 91 36.22 0.86 -27.66
C SER A 91 34.87 0.26 -27.28
N LYS A 92 34.05 -0.12 -28.26
CA LYS A 92 32.76 -0.78 -28.01
C LYS A 92 32.96 -2.21 -27.53
N ASP A 93 33.81 -2.96 -28.21
CA ASP A 93 34.12 -4.35 -27.85
C ASP A 93 34.69 -4.45 -26.42
N MET A 94 35.48 -3.44 -26.00
CA MET A 94 35.97 -3.32 -24.62
C MET A 94 34.86 -3.09 -23.60
N VAL A 95 33.91 -2.19 -23.89
CA VAL A 95 32.77 -1.92 -23.01
C VAL A 95 31.85 -3.14 -22.96
N ASP A 96 31.52 -3.73 -24.11
CA ASP A 96 30.63 -4.88 -24.24
C ASP A 96 31.18 -6.09 -23.48
N LEU A 97 32.48 -6.35 -23.59
CA LEU A 97 33.14 -7.43 -22.84
C LEU A 97 33.08 -7.18 -21.32
N ALA A 98 33.38 -5.96 -20.87
CA ALA A 98 33.34 -5.63 -19.44
C ALA A 98 31.94 -5.74 -18.86
N VAL A 99 30.92 -5.24 -19.59
CA VAL A 99 29.51 -5.33 -19.21
C VAL A 99 29.05 -6.78 -19.17
N ALA A 100 29.37 -7.59 -20.18
CA ALA A 100 28.98 -8.99 -20.22
C ALA A 100 29.54 -9.76 -19.01
N VAL A 101 30.82 -9.56 -18.69
CA VAL A 101 31.44 -10.21 -17.52
C VAL A 101 30.79 -9.73 -16.22
N LEU A 102 30.60 -8.42 -16.04
CA LEU A 102 29.94 -7.87 -14.84
C LEU A 102 28.51 -8.39 -14.68
N HIS A 103 27.76 -8.47 -15.76
CA HIS A 103 26.40 -9.01 -15.75
C HIS A 103 26.39 -10.46 -15.29
N THR A 104 27.22 -11.31 -15.89
CA THR A 104 27.28 -12.72 -15.52
C THR A 104 27.69 -12.92 -14.06
N PHE A 105 28.69 -12.18 -13.57
CA PHE A 105 29.05 -12.22 -12.14
C PHE A 105 27.92 -11.69 -11.24
N SER A 106 27.17 -10.66 -11.65
CA SER A 106 26.03 -10.17 -10.85
C SER A 106 24.94 -11.22 -10.63
N ILE A 107 24.80 -12.17 -11.56
CA ILE A 107 23.84 -13.27 -11.49
C ILE A 107 24.40 -14.46 -10.70
N LEU A 108 25.65 -14.85 -10.96
CA LEU A 108 26.23 -16.10 -10.44
C LEU A 108 26.92 -15.97 -9.08
N LEU A 109 27.29 -14.76 -8.64
CA LEU A 109 27.96 -14.57 -7.36
C LEU A 109 27.03 -14.89 -6.17
N PRO A 110 27.59 -15.47 -5.08
CA PRO A 110 26.90 -15.56 -3.79
C PRO A 110 26.41 -14.19 -3.31
N GLU A 111 25.36 -14.19 -2.49
CA GLU A 111 24.77 -12.95 -2.00
C GLU A 111 25.77 -12.07 -1.23
N GLU A 112 26.67 -12.65 -0.42
CA GLU A 112 27.67 -11.86 0.31
C GLU A 112 28.58 -11.07 -0.64
N SER A 113 29.08 -11.73 -1.69
CA SER A 113 29.98 -11.15 -2.68
C SER A 113 29.31 -10.07 -3.54
N ARG A 114 27.99 -10.16 -3.75
CA ARG A 114 27.22 -9.16 -4.50
C ARG A 114 27.06 -7.84 -3.74
N ARG A 115 27.09 -7.89 -2.41
CA ARG A 115 27.02 -6.70 -1.54
C ARG A 115 28.34 -5.94 -1.42
N GLU A 116 29.44 -6.55 -1.84
CA GLU A 116 30.77 -5.93 -1.76
C GLU A 116 30.93 -4.75 -2.71
N LYS A 117 31.71 -3.75 -2.26
CA LYS A 117 32.11 -2.57 -3.06
C LYS A 117 32.78 -2.90 -4.39
N ARG A 118 33.29 -4.13 -4.53
CA ARG A 118 33.88 -4.62 -5.77
C ARG A 118 32.86 -4.65 -6.91
N LEU A 119 31.61 -5.02 -6.62
CA LEU A 119 30.51 -5.02 -7.56
C LEU A 119 29.72 -3.71 -7.46
N THR A 120 29.26 -3.35 -6.26
CA THR A 120 28.36 -2.21 -6.06
C THR A 120 29.02 -0.87 -6.43
N GLY A 121 30.33 -0.72 -6.23
CA GLY A 121 31.07 0.48 -6.62
C GLY A 121 31.25 0.67 -8.13
N ARG A 122 30.71 -0.23 -8.98
CA ARG A 122 30.72 -0.10 -10.44
C ARG A 122 29.45 0.56 -11.00
N THR A 123 28.49 0.91 -10.14
CA THR A 123 27.23 1.57 -10.53
C THR A 123 27.44 2.85 -11.34
N ALA A 124 28.24 3.81 -10.84
CA ALA A 124 28.46 5.06 -11.57
C ALA A 124 29.18 4.88 -12.94
N PRO A 125 30.24 4.05 -13.06
CA PRO A 125 30.81 3.68 -14.35
C PRO A 125 29.80 3.04 -15.32
N LEU A 126 28.95 2.13 -14.84
CA LEU A 126 27.92 1.46 -15.65
C LEU A 126 26.89 2.47 -16.19
N ILE A 127 26.42 3.41 -15.35
CA ILE A 127 25.50 4.47 -15.77
C ILE A 127 26.12 5.34 -16.87
N LYS A 128 27.41 5.69 -16.74
CA LYS A 128 28.11 6.48 -17.77
C LYS A 128 28.27 5.74 -19.09
N ALA A 129 28.42 4.41 -19.06
CA ALA A 129 28.56 3.59 -20.25
C ALA A 129 27.27 3.56 -21.11
N LEU A 130 26.10 3.84 -20.53
CA LEU A 130 24.82 3.87 -21.27
C LEU A 130 24.84 4.79 -22.49
N ILE A 131 25.50 5.95 -22.39
CA ILE A 131 25.52 6.99 -23.43
C ILE A 131 26.06 6.47 -24.78
N GLN A 132 26.97 5.50 -24.75
CA GLN A 132 27.71 5.04 -25.92
C GLN A 132 27.43 3.57 -26.29
N SER A 133 26.57 2.91 -25.51
CA SER A 133 26.30 1.47 -25.61
C SER A 133 25.23 1.16 -26.65
N PRO A 134 25.37 0.05 -27.42
CA PRO A 134 24.31 -0.46 -28.27
C PRO A 134 23.14 -1.04 -27.43
N PRO A 135 21.95 -1.27 -28.02
CA PRO A 135 20.77 -1.70 -27.28
C PRO A 135 20.96 -2.98 -26.43
N GLU A 136 21.69 -3.96 -26.95
CA GLU A 136 21.97 -5.22 -26.24
C GLU A 136 22.81 -4.97 -24.98
N THR A 137 23.89 -4.21 -25.11
CA THR A 137 24.75 -3.82 -23.98
C THR A 137 24.01 -2.93 -22.99
N THR A 138 23.18 -1.99 -23.46
CA THR A 138 22.32 -1.17 -22.61
C THR A 138 21.42 -2.04 -21.73
N ARG A 139 20.79 -3.07 -22.31
CA ARG A 139 19.96 -4.02 -21.54
C ARG A 139 20.77 -4.75 -20.46
N LEU A 140 21.96 -5.24 -20.79
CA LEU A 140 22.84 -5.90 -19.82
C LEU A 140 23.30 -4.95 -18.70
N ILE A 141 23.61 -3.69 -19.04
CA ILE A 141 23.92 -2.65 -18.05
C ILE A 141 22.75 -2.46 -17.09
N LEU A 142 21.53 -2.25 -17.62
CA LEU A 142 20.34 -2.02 -16.81
C LEU A 142 20.02 -3.22 -15.91
N GLN A 143 20.10 -4.44 -16.43
CA GLN A 143 19.91 -5.65 -15.63
C GLN A 143 20.98 -5.81 -14.54
N THR A 144 22.23 -5.46 -14.84
CA THR A 144 23.32 -5.48 -13.85
C THR A 144 23.09 -4.46 -12.74
N ILE A 145 22.72 -3.23 -13.09
CA ILE A 145 22.39 -2.18 -12.11
C ILE A 145 21.18 -2.60 -11.28
N LEU A 146 20.13 -3.16 -11.90
CA LEU A 146 18.95 -3.65 -11.20
C LEU A 146 19.31 -4.70 -10.13
N THR A 147 20.17 -5.65 -10.48
CA THR A 147 20.68 -6.64 -9.52
C THR A 147 21.47 -6.00 -8.38
N ILE A 148 22.28 -4.98 -8.67
CA ILE A 148 23.04 -4.24 -7.65
C ILE A 148 22.07 -3.51 -6.69
N VAL A 149 21.13 -2.73 -7.20
CA VAL A 149 20.22 -1.92 -6.37
C VAL A 149 19.12 -2.74 -5.68
N SER A 150 18.95 -4.01 -6.06
CA SER A 150 18.10 -4.96 -5.34
C SER A 150 18.61 -5.27 -3.93
N GLN A 151 19.85 -4.88 -3.61
CA GLN A 151 20.45 -4.96 -2.28
C GLN A 151 20.63 -3.56 -1.68
N PRO A 152 20.51 -3.38 -0.34
CA PRO A 152 20.63 -2.07 0.29
C PRO A 152 21.97 -1.37 -0.01
N GLU A 153 23.09 -2.08 0.00
CA GLU A 153 24.41 -1.51 -0.26
C GLU A 153 24.54 -0.95 -1.68
N GLY A 154 23.95 -1.63 -2.66
CA GLY A 154 23.91 -1.15 -4.04
C GLY A 154 22.96 0.03 -4.24
N ALA A 155 21.85 0.05 -3.50
CA ALA A 155 20.94 1.20 -3.48
C ALA A 155 21.63 2.48 -2.93
N LEU A 156 22.53 2.36 -1.96
CA LEU A 156 23.33 3.51 -1.50
C LEU A 156 24.28 4.03 -2.57
N GLU A 157 24.91 3.12 -3.34
CA GLU A 157 25.81 3.50 -4.42
C GLU A 157 25.09 4.28 -5.52
N ILE A 158 23.82 3.98 -5.83
CA ILE A 158 23.05 4.76 -6.81
C ILE A 158 22.65 6.15 -6.28
N LEU A 159 22.34 6.27 -4.98
CA LEU A 159 22.02 7.55 -4.34
C LEU A 159 23.22 8.49 -4.32
N ALA A 160 24.43 7.93 -4.26
CA ALA A 160 25.67 8.68 -4.32
C ALA A 160 26.05 9.15 -5.74
N VAL A 161 25.36 8.69 -6.79
CA VAL A 161 25.65 9.08 -8.18
C VAL A 161 25.23 10.54 -8.40
N GLN A 162 26.19 11.37 -8.82
CA GLN A 162 25.95 12.79 -9.04
C GLN A 162 25.12 13.08 -10.30
N ASP A 163 25.27 12.26 -11.35
CA ASP A 163 24.62 12.45 -12.64
C ASP A 163 23.82 11.21 -13.04
N LEU A 164 22.50 11.32 -12.90
CA LEU A 164 21.52 10.29 -13.27
C LEU A 164 20.87 10.58 -14.64
N SER A 165 21.31 11.64 -15.35
CA SER A 165 20.74 12.03 -16.65
C SER A 165 20.75 10.89 -17.68
N PRO A 166 21.82 10.08 -17.80
CA PRO A 166 21.84 8.97 -18.76
C PRO A 166 20.75 7.92 -18.52
N LEU A 167 20.37 7.67 -17.26
CA LEU A 167 19.25 6.79 -16.92
C LEU A 167 17.91 7.49 -17.24
N ILE A 168 17.78 8.74 -16.83
CA ILE A 168 16.53 9.50 -17.01
C ILE A 168 16.19 9.64 -18.50
N GLU A 169 17.15 9.91 -19.38
CA GLU A 169 16.91 10.11 -20.82
C GLU A 169 16.31 8.87 -21.49
N ILE A 170 16.79 7.68 -21.14
CA ILE A 170 16.31 6.42 -21.73
C ILE A 170 15.09 5.82 -21.03
N SER A 171 14.59 6.45 -19.95
CA SER A 171 13.51 5.90 -19.12
C SER A 171 12.18 5.72 -19.86
N ASN A 172 11.94 6.51 -20.91
CA ASN A 172 10.73 6.41 -21.74
C ASN A 172 10.83 5.32 -22.82
N GLN A 173 12.02 4.76 -23.04
CA GLN A 173 12.29 3.68 -24.00
C GLN A 173 12.48 2.34 -23.30
N ASP A 174 13.12 2.32 -22.12
CA ASP A 174 13.39 1.10 -21.36
C ASP A 174 12.79 1.18 -19.94
N PRO A 175 11.73 0.40 -19.63
CA PRO A 175 11.06 0.44 -18.34
C PRO A 175 11.94 -0.05 -17.18
N LEU A 176 13.02 -0.81 -17.43
CA LEU A 176 13.93 -1.29 -16.38
C LEU A 176 14.56 -0.14 -15.58
N VAL A 177 14.67 1.05 -16.18
CA VAL A 177 15.13 2.26 -15.48
C VAL A 177 14.23 2.61 -14.30
N LEU A 178 12.92 2.49 -14.49
CA LEU A 178 11.95 2.78 -13.43
C LEU A 178 12.06 1.75 -12.31
N ASP A 179 12.28 0.48 -12.64
CA ASP A 179 12.54 -0.57 -11.65
C ASP A 179 13.84 -0.29 -10.87
N ILE A 180 14.90 0.17 -11.54
CA ILE A 180 16.14 0.58 -10.87
C ILE A 180 15.84 1.67 -9.82
N PHE A 181 15.12 2.74 -10.18
CA PHE A 181 14.76 3.77 -9.19
C PHE A 181 13.86 3.24 -8.08
N ASN A 182 12.92 2.35 -8.41
CA ASN A 182 12.01 1.75 -7.45
C ASN A 182 12.75 0.95 -6.36
N PHE A 183 13.60 0.01 -6.77
CA PHE A 183 14.39 -0.80 -5.83
C PHE A 183 15.39 0.06 -5.06
N SER A 184 16.01 1.04 -5.73
CA SER A 184 16.94 1.96 -5.09
C SER A 184 16.31 2.73 -3.93
N TRP A 185 15.16 3.38 -4.16
CA TRP A 185 14.52 4.16 -3.11
C TRP A 185 13.89 3.29 -2.03
N THR A 186 13.24 2.19 -2.42
CA THR A 186 12.62 1.26 -1.45
C THR A 186 13.68 0.71 -0.51
N ASN A 187 14.77 0.14 -1.02
CA ASN A 187 15.82 -0.46 -0.20
C ASN A 187 16.58 0.58 0.62
N ALA A 188 16.93 1.73 0.06
CA ALA A 188 17.62 2.77 0.81
C ALA A 188 16.75 3.43 1.89
N SER A 189 15.43 3.52 1.68
CA SER A 189 14.50 4.09 2.67
C SER A 189 14.42 3.27 3.96
N THR A 190 14.71 1.96 3.88
CA THR A 190 14.78 1.09 5.07
C THR A 190 15.95 1.42 6.01
N ILE A 191 16.91 2.24 5.57
CA ILE A 191 18.07 2.67 6.35
C ILE A 191 17.76 4.07 6.93
N PRO A 192 17.54 4.21 8.25
CA PRO A 192 17.10 5.47 8.85
C PRO A 192 18.03 6.67 8.58
N ALA A 193 19.34 6.42 8.44
CA ALA A 193 20.33 7.47 8.14
C ALA A 193 20.19 8.08 6.74
N GLU A 194 19.53 7.39 5.81
CA GLU A 194 19.52 7.71 4.37
C GLU A 194 18.14 8.21 3.89
N VAL A 195 17.14 8.22 4.77
CA VAL A 195 15.76 8.68 4.50
C VAL A 195 15.73 10.08 3.86
N GLU A 196 16.51 11.03 4.39
CA GLU A 196 16.59 12.39 3.83
C GLU A 196 17.31 12.44 2.47
N ALA A 197 18.29 11.55 2.23
CA ALA A 197 18.94 11.42 0.93
C ALA A 197 17.97 10.86 -0.13
N VAL A 198 17.17 9.85 0.24
CA VAL A 198 16.10 9.30 -0.61
C VAL A 198 15.09 10.39 -0.97
N LYS A 199 14.58 11.12 0.02
CA LYS A 199 13.61 12.22 -0.16
C LYS A 199 14.14 13.31 -1.09
N LYS A 200 15.43 13.66 -0.96
CA LYS A 200 16.10 14.61 -1.87
C LYS A 200 16.20 14.04 -3.29
N SER A 201 16.57 12.78 -3.45
CA SER A 201 16.66 12.10 -4.75
C SER A 201 15.29 12.05 -5.45
N ILE A 202 14.22 11.67 -4.74
CA ILE A 202 12.84 11.68 -5.25
C ILE A 202 12.46 13.06 -5.79
N ASN A 203 12.73 14.12 -5.01
CA ASN A 203 12.45 15.50 -5.42
C ASN A 203 13.29 16.01 -6.59
N GLN A 204 14.41 15.35 -6.91
CA GLN A 204 15.26 15.67 -8.05
C GLN A 204 14.84 14.88 -9.30
N VAL A 205 14.59 13.57 -9.16
CA VAL A 205 14.39 12.64 -10.27
C VAL A 205 12.95 12.68 -10.79
N ILE A 206 11.93 12.71 -9.92
CA ILE A 206 10.52 12.72 -10.38
C ILE A 206 10.22 13.90 -11.32
N PRO A 207 10.61 15.15 -11.03
CA PRO A 207 10.40 16.26 -11.97
C PRO A 207 11.07 16.02 -13.34
N ALA A 208 12.28 15.45 -13.35
CA ALA A 208 13.00 15.17 -14.58
C ALA A 208 12.31 14.07 -15.40
N LEU A 209 11.79 13.03 -14.75
CA LEU A 209 10.95 12.00 -15.39
C LEU A 209 9.67 12.58 -15.96
N ILE A 210 8.96 13.46 -15.22
CA ILE A 210 7.76 14.16 -15.73
C ILE A 210 8.06 14.88 -17.05
N VAL A 211 9.23 15.53 -17.15
CA VAL A 211 9.67 16.18 -18.39
C VAL A 211 9.98 15.15 -19.48
N ASN A 212 10.69 14.06 -19.17
CA ASN A 212 11.06 13.04 -20.15
C ASN A 212 9.86 12.26 -20.73
N PHE A 213 8.81 12.08 -19.94
CA PHE A 213 7.56 11.45 -20.37
C PHE A 213 6.58 12.43 -21.01
N LYS A 214 6.89 13.73 -21.06
CA LYS A 214 6.04 14.73 -21.70
C LYS A 214 5.89 14.43 -23.20
N GLY A 215 4.65 14.24 -23.65
CA GLY A 215 4.33 13.93 -25.05
C GLY A 215 4.11 12.44 -25.33
N THR A 216 4.44 11.56 -24.37
CA THR A 216 4.04 10.14 -24.38
C THR A 216 2.65 9.96 -23.75
N ASP A 217 2.15 8.72 -23.68
CA ASP A 217 0.98 8.36 -22.88
C ASP A 217 1.26 8.30 -21.37
N ALA A 218 2.53 8.32 -20.96
CA ALA A 218 3.03 8.26 -19.59
C ALA A 218 2.52 7.05 -18.78
N VAL A 219 1.99 6.00 -19.40
CA VAL A 219 1.36 4.87 -18.70
C VAL A 219 2.35 4.16 -17.78
N THR A 220 3.55 3.86 -18.28
CA THR A 220 4.62 3.18 -17.51
C THR A 220 5.11 4.02 -16.34
N PHE A 221 5.29 5.33 -16.54
CA PHE A 221 5.71 6.25 -15.50
C PHE A 221 4.63 6.42 -14.41
N ILE A 222 3.37 6.57 -14.79
CA ILE A 222 2.24 6.68 -13.86
C ILE A 222 2.12 5.39 -13.03
N ALA A 223 2.22 4.22 -13.67
CA ALA A 223 2.20 2.93 -12.98
C ALA A 223 3.40 2.77 -12.02
N PHE A 224 4.58 3.22 -12.41
CA PHE A 224 5.76 3.24 -11.55
C PHE A 224 5.53 4.05 -10.27
N VAL A 225 5.06 5.30 -10.39
CA VAL A 225 4.84 6.15 -9.21
C VAL A 225 3.73 5.58 -8.32
N GLY A 226 2.65 5.06 -8.92
CA GLY A 226 1.55 4.43 -8.18
C GLY A 226 1.98 3.19 -7.38
N ASN A 227 2.95 2.42 -7.90
CA ASN A 227 3.51 1.25 -7.20
C ASN A 227 4.61 1.60 -6.19
N LEU A 228 5.30 2.71 -6.39
CA LEU A 228 6.41 3.16 -5.55
C LEU A 228 5.93 3.73 -4.23
N LEU A 229 5.01 4.71 -4.27
CA LEU A 229 4.64 5.49 -3.08
C LEU A 229 4.17 4.62 -1.89
N PRO A 230 3.32 3.59 -2.09
CA PRO A 230 2.89 2.74 -0.98
C PRO A 230 3.99 1.84 -0.39
N LYS A 231 5.13 1.68 -1.07
CA LYS A 231 6.25 0.83 -0.65
C LYS A 231 7.35 1.58 0.09
N LEU A 232 7.33 2.91 0.05
CA LEU A 232 8.32 3.74 0.72
C LEU A 232 7.99 3.86 2.21
N GLU A 233 9.03 3.93 3.03
CA GLU A 233 8.87 4.32 4.43
C GLU A 233 8.22 5.72 4.52
N PRO A 234 7.24 5.95 5.41
CA PRO A 234 6.50 7.22 5.48
C PRO A 234 7.40 8.45 5.62
N GLU A 235 8.51 8.34 6.34
CA GLU A 235 9.47 9.42 6.56
C GLU A 235 10.26 9.79 5.29
N ALA A 236 10.40 8.85 4.34
CA ALA A 236 11.11 9.06 3.08
C ALA A 236 10.27 9.81 2.04
N ILE A 237 8.96 9.90 2.25
CA ILE A 237 8.03 10.56 1.34
C ILE A 237 8.14 12.09 1.51
N PRO A 238 8.35 12.85 0.41
CA PRO A 238 8.38 14.31 0.49
C PRO A 238 7.02 14.89 0.88
N LEU A 239 6.91 15.58 2.03
CA LEU A 239 5.63 16.11 2.54
C LEU A 239 4.90 17.10 1.60
N ASN A 240 5.65 17.99 0.92
CA ASN A 240 5.09 19.02 0.04
C ASN A 240 5.86 19.08 -1.29
N PRO A 241 5.67 18.09 -2.19
CA PRO A 241 6.44 18.00 -3.40
C PRO A 241 5.91 18.96 -4.48
N LYS A 242 6.82 19.75 -5.08
CA LYS A 242 6.49 20.64 -6.21
C LYS A 242 6.05 19.89 -7.46
N TRP A 243 6.40 18.59 -7.57
CA TRP A 243 6.04 17.74 -8.70
C TRP A 243 4.62 17.14 -8.60
N LEU A 244 3.91 17.29 -7.47
CA LEU A 244 2.58 16.71 -7.27
C LEU A 244 1.56 17.22 -8.29
N ALA A 245 1.43 18.54 -8.45
CA ALA A 245 0.48 19.13 -9.39
C ALA A 245 0.80 18.77 -10.86
N PRO A 246 2.05 18.88 -11.35
CA PRO A 246 2.42 18.39 -12.69
C PRO A 246 2.13 16.90 -12.93
N LEU A 247 2.32 16.06 -11.92
CA LEU A 247 1.99 14.63 -12.01
C LEU A 247 0.49 14.39 -12.13
N ILE A 248 -0.33 15.13 -11.36
CA ILE A 248 -1.79 15.08 -11.47
C ILE A 248 -2.25 15.53 -12.86
N LEU A 249 -1.59 16.51 -13.49
CA LEU A 249 -1.90 16.90 -14.86
C LEU A 249 -1.62 15.79 -15.87
N LEU A 250 -0.54 15.01 -15.71
CA LEU A 250 -0.28 13.83 -16.54
C LEU A 250 -1.36 12.76 -16.35
N LEU A 251 -1.76 12.51 -15.09
CA LEU A 251 -2.86 11.60 -14.76
C LEU A 251 -4.17 12.04 -15.44
N ARG A 252 -4.53 13.32 -15.32
CA ARG A 252 -5.73 13.91 -15.95
C ARG A 252 -5.73 13.72 -17.46
N LYS A 253 -4.58 13.97 -18.09
CA LYS A 253 -4.39 13.78 -19.53
C LYS A 253 -4.59 12.31 -19.95
N LEU A 254 -4.05 11.36 -19.19
CA LEU A 254 -4.19 9.92 -19.47
C LEU A 254 -5.65 9.46 -19.36
N VAL A 255 -6.40 9.96 -18.37
CA VAL A 255 -7.83 9.66 -18.20
C VAL A 255 -8.64 10.20 -19.38
N ALA A 256 -8.32 11.41 -19.86
CA ALA A 256 -9.04 12.04 -20.97
C ALA A 256 -8.76 11.41 -22.35
N SER A 257 -7.65 10.68 -22.53
CA SER A 257 -7.16 10.22 -23.84
C SER A 257 -7.68 8.84 -24.30
N LYS A 258 -8.88 8.42 -23.88
CA LYS A 258 -9.46 7.07 -24.11
C LYS A 258 -8.56 5.95 -23.56
N PRO A 259 -8.68 5.57 -22.28
CA PRO A 259 -7.68 4.75 -21.62
C PRO A 259 -7.71 3.28 -22.02
N THR A 260 -6.53 2.73 -22.33
CA THR A 260 -6.27 1.28 -22.48
C THR A 260 -6.45 0.56 -21.14
N ALA A 261 -6.49 -0.77 -21.12
CA ALA A 261 -6.56 -1.53 -19.85
C ALA A 261 -5.37 -1.23 -18.93
N ALA A 262 -4.16 -1.14 -19.48
CA ALA A 262 -2.96 -0.75 -18.74
C ALA A 262 -3.05 0.71 -18.24
N GLY A 263 -3.55 1.63 -19.06
CA GLY A 263 -3.80 3.01 -18.66
C GLY A 263 -4.78 3.11 -17.51
N ARG A 264 -5.87 2.32 -17.53
CA ARG A 264 -6.85 2.22 -16.45
C ARG A 264 -6.24 1.73 -15.15
N ALA A 265 -5.45 0.66 -15.20
CA ALA A 265 -4.74 0.20 -14.01
C ALA A 265 -3.80 1.29 -13.45
N ALA A 266 -3.03 1.93 -14.33
CA ALA A 266 -2.03 2.93 -13.95
C ALA A 266 -2.65 4.17 -13.28
N TYR A 267 -3.64 4.83 -13.91
CA TYR A 267 -4.22 6.05 -13.32
C TYR A 267 -5.01 5.76 -12.05
N THR A 268 -5.65 4.58 -11.94
CA THR A 268 -6.43 4.20 -10.75
C THR A 268 -5.50 3.96 -9.57
N GLN A 269 -4.42 3.19 -9.77
CA GLN A 269 -3.42 2.95 -8.73
C GLN A 269 -2.70 4.23 -8.32
N LEU A 270 -2.31 5.08 -9.28
CA LEU A 270 -1.67 6.35 -8.94
C LEU A 270 -2.61 7.29 -8.19
N ALA A 271 -3.88 7.41 -8.61
CA ALA A 271 -4.85 8.24 -7.91
C ALA A 271 -5.02 7.79 -6.45
N ALA A 272 -5.22 6.48 -6.22
CA ALA A 272 -5.33 5.91 -4.88
C ALA A 272 -4.07 6.17 -4.04
N ALA A 273 -2.89 5.89 -4.60
CA ALA A 273 -1.61 6.11 -3.93
C ALA A 273 -1.40 7.58 -3.55
N LEU A 274 -1.71 8.53 -4.44
CA LEU A 274 -1.57 9.97 -4.16
C LEU A 274 -2.56 10.45 -3.10
N LEU A 275 -3.80 9.96 -3.12
CA LEU A 275 -4.83 10.32 -2.13
C LEU A 275 -4.46 9.80 -0.74
N GLN A 276 -3.90 8.59 -0.64
CA GLN A 276 -3.41 8.03 0.60
C GLN A 276 -2.14 8.74 1.10
N THR A 277 -1.22 9.07 0.19
CA THR A 277 0.07 9.68 0.54
C THR A 277 -0.07 11.16 0.92
N TYR A 278 -0.98 11.89 0.26
CA TYR A 278 -1.18 13.33 0.42
C TYR A 278 -2.65 13.68 0.74
N PRO A 279 -3.21 13.20 1.87
CA PRO A 279 -4.64 13.30 2.16
C PRO A 279 -5.14 14.75 2.35
N ALA A 280 -4.25 15.70 2.65
CA ALA A 280 -4.58 17.11 2.83
C ALA A 280 -4.59 17.90 1.50
N SER A 281 -3.65 17.61 0.59
CA SER A 281 -3.42 18.42 -0.61
C SER A 281 -3.87 17.75 -1.91
N CYS A 282 -3.84 16.42 -2.01
CA CYS A 282 -4.23 15.71 -3.24
C CYS A 282 -5.73 15.79 -3.55
N PRO A 283 -6.68 15.67 -2.59
CA PRO A 283 -8.11 15.70 -2.94
C PRO A 283 -8.51 16.97 -3.69
N SER A 284 -8.05 18.13 -3.23
CA SER A 284 -8.31 19.41 -3.90
C SER A 284 -7.62 19.46 -5.27
N LEU A 285 -6.35 19.05 -5.39
CA LEU A 285 -5.65 19.04 -6.68
C LEU A 285 -6.24 18.06 -7.69
N LEU A 286 -6.77 16.93 -7.24
CA LEU A 286 -7.30 15.87 -8.12
C LEU A 286 -8.75 16.14 -8.51
N PHE A 287 -9.62 16.50 -7.57
CA PHE A 287 -11.06 16.58 -7.80
C PHE A 287 -11.59 18.00 -8.08
N ARG A 288 -10.87 19.05 -7.65
CA ARG A 288 -11.28 20.43 -7.96
C ARG A 288 -11.08 20.73 -9.44
N HIS A 289 -12.03 21.43 -10.02
CA HIS A 289 -12.00 21.84 -11.41
C HIS A 289 -11.87 23.37 -11.47
N ASP A 290 -10.90 23.85 -12.24
CA ASP A 290 -10.73 25.28 -12.49
C ASP A 290 -11.69 25.66 -13.61
N ALA A 291 -12.72 26.45 -13.30
CA ALA A 291 -13.79 26.87 -14.20
C ALA A 291 -13.35 27.77 -15.38
N GLY A 292 -12.04 27.87 -15.65
CA GLY A 292 -11.46 28.74 -16.68
C GLY A 292 -11.42 28.15 -18.10
N GLU A 293 -11.53 26.83 -18.26
CA GLU A 293 -11.46 26.17 -19.58
C GLU A 293 -12.79 25.47 -19.91
N ASN A 294 -13.62 26.12 -20.73
CA ASN A 294 -14.88 25.62 -21.30
C ASN A 294 -15.95 25.17 -20.29
N SER A 295 -16.83 26.11 -19.93
CA SER A 295 -18.03 25.91 -19.09
C SER A 295 -18.99 24.80 -19.54
N ASP A 296 -18.87 24.35 -20.78
CA ASP A 296 -19.72 23.30 -21.37
C ASP A 296 -19.13 21.88 -21.22
N SER A 297 -17.90 21.75 -20.73
CA SER A 297 -17.24 20.45 -20.54
C SER A 297 -17.58 19.83 -19.18
N LYS A 298 -17.83 18.51 -19.16
CA LYS A 298 -18.08 17.80 -17.89
C LYS A 298 -16.83 17.90 -16.99
N PRO A 299 -16.99 18.18 -15.69
CA PRO A 299 -15.86 18.26 -14.77
C PRO A 299 -15.00 17.00 -14.79
N PHE A 300 -13.68 17.17 -14.65
CA PHE A 300 -12.73 16.05 -14.64
C PHE A 300 -13.08 14.99 -13.57
N SER A 301 -13.47 15.44 -12.37
CA SER A 301 -13.86 14.57 -11.26
C SER A 301 -15.03 13.66 -11.64
N TYR A 302 -16.04 14.19 -12.34
CA TYR A 302 -17.16 13.38 -12.85
C TYR A 302 -16.66 12.30 -13.83
N LEU A 303 -15.79 12.65 -14.78
CA LEU A 303 -15.24 11.70 -15.74
C LEU A 303 -14.45 10.58 -15.05
N LEU A 304 -13.55 10.94 -14.14
CA LEU A 304 -12.72 9.99 -13.40
C LEU A 304 -13.60 9.01 -12.61
N VAL A 305 -14.49 9.52 -11.76
CA VAL A 305 -15.35 8.70 -10.89
C VAL A 305 -16.27 7.81 -11.74
N ASN A 306 -16.88 8.34 -12.78
CA ASN A 306 -17.75 7.56 -13.67
C ASN A 306 -16.99 6.41 -14.36
N LEU A 307 -15.74 6.63 -14.80
CA LEU A 307 -14.92 5.57 -15.38
C LEU A 307 -14.57 4.48 -14.36
N LEU A 308 -14.28 4.84 -13.12
CA LEU A 308 -14.02 3.89 -12.04
C LEU A 308 -15.26 3.04 -11.72
N LEU A 309 -16.45 3.66 -11.64
CA LEU A 309 -17.70 2.95 -11.40
C LEU A 309 -18.02 1.97 -12.55
N ILE A 310 -17.82 2.38 -13.81
CA ILE A 310 -17.97 1.48 -14.96
C ILE A 310 -17.00 0.29 -14.88
N ASP A 311 -15.76 0.56 -14.49
CA ASP A 311 -14.70 -0.45 -14.39
C ASP A 311 -15.00 -1.50 -13.31
N VAL A 312 -15.50 -1.07 -12.14
CA VAL A 312 -15.97 -1.95 -11.06
C VAL A 312 -17.14 -2.81 -11.54
N ARG A 313 -18.22 -2.17 -12.01
CA ARG A 313 -19.44 -2.87 -12.45
C ARG A 313 -19.19 -3.87 -13.57
N SER A 314 -18.28 -3.55 -14.50
CA SER A 314 -17.94 -4.47 -15.60
C SER A 314 -17.01 -5.62 -15.19
N SER A 315 -16.28 -5.48 -14.07
CA SER A 315 -15.32 -6.50 -13.62
C SER A 315 -15.97 -7.57 -12.73
N PHE A 316 -16.91 -7.18 -11.86
CA PHE A 316 -17.55 -8.06 -10.87
C PHE A 316 -18.17 -9.35 -11.44
N PRO A 317 -18.93 -9.34 -12.56
CA PRO A 317 -19.56 -10.55 -13.07
C PRO A 317 -18.59 -11.69 -13.40
N SER A 318 -17.32 -11.36 -13.67
CA SER A 318 -16.27 -12.35 -14.02
C SER A 318 -15.27 -12.60 -12.90
N LEU A 319 -15.40 -11.91 -11.77
CA LEU A 319 -14.32 -11.84 -10.78
C LEU A 319 -14.19 -13.13 -9.96
N LEU A 320 -15.32 -13.73 -9.57
CA LEU A 320 -15.33 -15.00 -8.82
C LEU A 320 -14.72 -16.15 -9.62
N SER A 321 -14.97 -16.22 -10.93
CA SER A 321 -14.39 -17.27 -11.78
C SER A 321 -12.88 -17.12 -12.00
N LYS A 322 -12.35 -15.92 -11.74
CA LYS A 322 -10.92 -15.60 -11.85
C LYS A 322 -10.15 -15.83 -10.57
N LEU A 323 -10.78 -16.17 -9.44
CA LEU A 323 -10.13 -16.26 -8.12
C LEU A 323 -8.84 -17.11 -8.11
N ASN A 324 -8.78 -18.18 -8.89
CA ASN A 324 -7.61 -19.06 -9.01
C ASN A 324 -6.68 -18.73 -10.20
N SER A 325 -6.97 -17.68 -10.96
CA SER A 325 -6.15 -17.23 -12.08
C SER A 325 -4.99 -16.34 -11.62
N GLY A 326 -3.87 -16.36 -12.36
CA GLY A 326 -2.76 -15.44 -12.10
C GLY A 326 -3.09 -13.95 -12.34
N GLU A 327 -4.24 -13.65 -12.94
CA GLU A 327 -4.70 -12.28 -13.23
C GLU A 327 -5.52 -11.67 -12.07
N TYR A 328 -6.00 -12.49 -11.15
CA TYR A 328 -6.86 -12.02 -10.07
C TYR A 328 -6.18 -11.03 -9.13
N PRO A 329 -4.94 -11.24 -8.64
CA PRO A 329 -4.31 -10.28 -7.74
C PRO A 329 -4.22 -8.88 -8.33
N ALA A 330 -3.83 -8.77 -9.60
CA ALA A 330 -3.75 -7.48 -10.30
C ALA A 330 -5.15 -6.85 -10.48
N THR A 331 -6.17 -7.66 -10.74
CA THR A 331 -7.56 -7.20 -10.87
C THR A 331 -8.12 -6.72 -9.53
N SER A 332 -7.96 -7.51 -8.46
CA SER A 332 -8.36 -7.20 -7.08
C SER A 332 -7.71 -5.89 -6.63
N GLN A 333 -6.38 -5.77 -6.78
CA GLN A 333 -5.65 -4.56 -6.38
C GLN A 333 -6.13 -3.30 -7.12
N ARG A 334 -6.39 -3.40 -8.42
CA ARG A 334 -6.91 -2.28 -9.22
C ARG A 334 -8.32 -1.88 -8.78
N LEU A 335 -9.19 -2.84 -8.50
CA LEU A 335 -10.56 -2.57 -8.04
C LEU A 335 -10.57 -2.02 -6.61
N ALA A 336 -9.70 -2.50 -5.73
CA ALA A 336 -9.48 -1.94 -4.40
C ALA A 336 -9.07 -0.46 -4.49
N ALA A 337 -8.09 -0.15 -5.34
CA ALA A 337 -7.68 1.22 -5.60
C ALA A 337 -8.83 2.09 -6.17
N ALA A 338 -9.72 1.53 -7.01
CA ALA A 338 -10.90 2.25 -7.49
C ALA A 338 -11.84 2.63 -6.32
N PHE A 339 -12.09 1.71 -5.39
CA PHE A 339 -12.88 2.00 -4.19
C PHE A 339 -12.24 3.02 -3.27
N ASP A 340 -10.91 3.01 -3.12
CA ASP A 340 -10.19 4.02 -2.33
C ASP A 340 -10.31 5.42 -2.94
N VAL A 341 -10.27 5.54 -4.27
CA VAL A 341 -10.50 6.80 -4.97
C VAL A 341 -11.95 7.28 -4.80
N ILE A 342 -12.94 6.37 -4.94
CA ILE A 342 -14.36 6.69 -4.73
C ILE A 342 -14.61 7.16 -3.28
N SER A 343 -14.05 6.46 -2.30
CA SER A 343 -14.13 6.82 -0.87
C SER A 343 -13.57 8.22 -0.62
N SER A 344 -12.40 8.51 -1.20
CA SER A 344 -11.75 9.82 -1.08
C SER A 344 -12.55 10.92 -1.77
N PHE A 345 -13.23 10.61 -2.89
CA PHE A 345 -14.10 11.54 -3.58
C PHE A 345 -15.33 11.88 -2.73
N ILE A 346 -15.98 10.88 -2.10
CA ILE A 346 -17.11 11.12 -1.19
C ILE A 346 -16.66 11.99 -0.01
N GLY A 347 -15.53 11.66 0.62
CA GLY A 347 -14.99 12.48 1.71
C GLY A 347 -14.63 13.91 1.28
N PHE A 348 -14.17 14.10 0.03
CA PHE A 348 -13.96 15.42 -0.54
C PHE A 348 -15.27 16.19 -0.75
N LEU A 349 -16.34 15.54 -1.18
CA LEU A 349 -17.67 16.16 -1.30
C LEU A 349 -18.17 16.64 0.06
N VAL A 350 -18.12 15.79 1.09
CA VAL A 350 -18.55 16.12 2.45
C VAL A 350 -17.80 17.35 2.97
N ARG A 351 -16.46 17.35 2.88
CA ARG A 351 -15.65 18.51 3.31
C ARG A 351 -15.91 19.78 2.50
N SER A 352 -16.28 19.65 1.23
CA SER A 352 -16.58 20.80 0.38
C SER A 352 -17.92 21.45 0.72
N LEU A 353 -18.82 20.75 1.43
CA LEU A 353 -20.07 21.33 1.94
C LEU A 353 -19.83 22.23 3.15
N ASP A 354 -18.82 21.90 3.96
CA ASP A 354 -18.47 22.66 5.17
C ASP A 354 -17.63 23.91 4.87
N ASP A 355 -17.03 24.01 3.67
CA ASP A 355 -16.12 25.07 3.28
C ASP A 355 -16.92 26.28 2.71
N GLU A 356 -17.16 27.32 3.53
CA GLU A 356 -17.93 28.52 3.14
C GLU A 356 -17.29 29.38 2.02
N SER A 357 -16.15 28.96 1.45
CA SER A 357 -15.53 29.68 0.35
C SER A 357 -16.26 29.43 -0.97
N ASP A 358 -16.77 30.50 -1.61
CA ASP A 358 -17.49 30.54 -2.92
C ASP A 358 -16.74 29.91 -4.12
N SER A 359 -15.61 29.24 -3.89
CA SER A 359 -14.75 28.63 -4.89
C SER A 359 -14.74 27.08 -4.82
N ALA A 360 -15.56 26.50 -3.94
CA ALA A 360 -15.63 25.08 -3.65
C ALA A 360 -16.56 24.34 -4.63
N PHE A 361 -16.01 23.35 -5.33
CA PHE A 361 -16.71 22.33 -6.12
C PHE A 361 -17.63 22.78 -7.28
N SER A 362 -17.12 22.71 -8.51
CA SER A 362 -17.90 22.98 -9.74
C SER A 362 -18.48 21.69 -10.35
N MET A 363 -19.63 21.21 -9.86
CA MET A 363 -20.42 20.18 -10.55
C MET A 363 -21.89 20.56 -10.53
N THR A 364 -22.59 20.37 -11.66
CA THR A 364 -24.02 20.66 -11.71
C THR A 364 -24.82 19.63 -10.89
N PRO A 365 -25.96 20.02 -10.30
CA PRO A 365 -26.80 19.09 -9.54
C PRO A 365 -27.20 17.83 -10.31
N ASP A 366 -27.48 17.94 -11.61
CA ASP A 366 -27.84 16.79 -12.45
C ASP A 366 -26.72 15.74 -12.55
N LEU A 367 -25.46 16.19 -12.64
CA LEU A 367 -24.31 15.30 -12.68
C LEU A 367 -24.08 14.62 -11.33
N LEU A 368 -24.29 15.35 -10.22
CA LEU A 368 -24.24 14.79 -8.88
C LEU A 368 -25.33 13.74 -8.65
N LEU A 369 -26.57 14.02 -9.03
CA LEU A 369 -27.68 13.05 -8.93
C LEU A 369 -27.41 11.80 -9.75
N LYS A 370 -26.82 11.96 -10.93
CA LYS A 370 -26.40 10.83 -11.75
C LYS A 370 -25.29 10.01 -11.07
N LEU A 371 -24.26 10.67 -10.52
CA LEU A 371 -23.21 9.98 -9.75
C LEU A 371 -23.79 9.26 -8.54
N ARG A 372 -24.71 9.88 -7.80
CA ARG A 372 -25.40 9.26 -6.66
C ARG A 372 -26.05 7.94 -7.06
N LYS A 373 -26.78 7.93 -8.19
CA LYS A 373 -27.38 6.72 -8.74
C LYS A 373 -26.33 5.68 -9.16
N ASP A 374 -25.31 6.09 -9.92
CA ASP A 374 -24.26 5.19 -10.39
C ASP A 374 -23.44 4.59 -9.23
N ILE A 375 -23.20 5.34 -8.15
CA ILE A 375 -22.53 4.85 -6.93
C ILE A 375 -23.44 3.85 -6.21
N ALA A 376 -24.71 4.18 -5.97
CA ALA A 376 -25.65 3.27 -5.31
C ALA A 376 -25.77 1.93 -6.06
N GLU A 377 -25.92 1.94 -7.39
CA GLU A 377 -25.93 0.72 -8.21
C GLU A 377 -24.63 -0.08 -8.08
N THR A 378 -23.48 0.62 -8.02
CA THR A 378 -22.17 -0.04 -7.84
C THR A 378 -22.03 -0.64 -6.44
N MET A 379 -22.60 0.00 -5.42
CA MET A 379 -22.59 -0.49 -4.04
C MET A 379 -23.49 -1.72 -3.86
N SER A 380 -24.67 -1.77 -4.48
CA SER A 380 -25.50 -2.98 -4.49
C SER A 380 -24.76 -4.17 -5.12
N LEU A 381 -24.09 -3.96 -6.27
CA LEU A 381 -23.26 -5.02 -6.88
C LEU A 381 -22.06 -5.41 -6.00
N ASN A 382 -21.52 -4.48 -5.21
CA ASN A 382 -20.47 -4.77 -4.25
C ASN A 382 -20.98 -5.63 -3.09
N ILE A 383 -22.19 -5.36 -2.58
CA ILE A 383 -22.85 -6.19 -1.57
C ILE A 383 -23.03 -7.63 -2.08
N GLU A 384 -23.55 -7.79 -3.30
CA GLU A 384 -23.68 -9.10 -3.96
C GLU A 384 -22.33 -9.82 -4.05
N TYR A 385 -21.29 -9.13 -4.54
CA TYR A 385 -19.95 -9.71 -4.64
C TYR A 385 -19.38 -10.12 -3.28
N LEU A 386 -19.51 -9.27 -2.26
CA LEU A 386 -19.06 -9.56 -0.89
C LEU A 386 -19.76 -10.79 -0.33
N ARG A 387 -21.09 -10.87 -0.49
CA ARG A 387 -21.88 -12.03 -0.07
C ARG A 387 -21.44 -13.31 -0.79
N ASP A 388 -21.38 -13.29 -2.12
CA ASP A 388 -21.00 -14.44 -2.92
C ASP A 388 -19.57 -14.92 -2.59
N ARG A 389 -18.64 -13.98 -2.39
CA ARG A 389 -17.25 -14.28 -2.05
C ARG A 389 -17.13 -14.89 -0.65
N TRP A 390 -17.90 -14.39 0.31
CA TRP A 390 -17.98 -14.92 1.67
C TRP A 390 -18.57 -16.33 1.69
N ASP A 391 -19.72 -16.52 1.04
CA ASP A 391 -20.40 -17.82 0.97
C ASP A 391 -19.53 -18.87 0.26
N ALA A 392 -18.80 -18.47 -0.78
CA ALA A 392 -17.82 -19.34 -1.44
C ALA A 392 -16.71 -19.82 -0.48
N SER A 393 -16.28 -18.98 0.47
CA SER A 393 -15.22 -19.31 1.44
C SER A 393 -15.71 -20.13 2.64
N ILE A 394 -16.90 -19.84 3.17
CA ILE A 394 -17.42 -20.49 4.37
C ILE A 394 -18.14 -21.79 4.05
N ALA A 395 -19.05 -21.75 3.08
CA ALA A 395 -19.98 -22.85 2.85
C ALA A 395 -19.43 -23.93 1.91
N GLY A 396 -18.37 -23.65 1.16
CA GLY A 396 -17.86 -24.55 0.11
C GLY A 396 -19.01 -25.13 -0.71
N ALA A 397 -19.91 -24.27 -1.22
CA ALA A 397 -21.20 -24.59 -1.84
C ALA A 397 -21.90 -25.85 -1.29
N SER A 398 -22.60 -25.70 -0.17
CA SER A 398 -23.63 -26.67 0.22
C SER A 398 -24.73 -26.69 -0.84
N GLY A 399 -24.81 -27.78 -1.63
CA GLY A 399 -25.85 -27.98 -2.65
C GLY A 399 -25.38 -28.54 -4.00
N LEU A 400 -24.08 -28.54 -4.30
CA LEU A 400 -23.54 -29.12 -5.54
C LEU A 400 -23.07 -30.57 -5.37
N HIS A 401 -23.35 -31.39 -6.38
CA HIS A 401 -22.99 -32.81 -6.45
C HIS A 401 -21.46 -33.01 -6.24
N PRO A 402 -21.01 -34.03 -5.49
CA PRO A 402 -19.60 -34.23 -5.16
C PRO A 402 -18.63 -34.26 -6.35
N SER A 403 -19.12 -34.63 -7.53
CA SER A 403 -18.33 -34.65 -8.78
C SER A 403 -18.00 -33.26 -9.36
N ALA A 404 -18.60 -32.17 -8.86
CA ALA A 404 -18.23 -30.79 -9.23
C ALA A 404 -17.05 -30.24 -8.39
N ARG A 405 -16.60 -30.99 -7.38
CA ARG A 405 -15.51 -30.65 -6.47
C ARG A 405 -14.21 -31.26 -6.99
N SER A 406 -13.45 -30.51 -7.78
CA SER A 406 -12.19 -31.01 -8.39
C SER A 406 -10.92 -30.63 -7.63
N GLY A 407 -11.01 -29.80 -6.58
CA GLY A 407 -9.86 -29.35 -5.79
C GLY A 407 -9.89 -29.85 -4.34
N THR A 408 -8.72 -30.10 -3.78
CA THR A 408 -8.51 -30.22 -2.32
C THR A 408 -7.63 -29.07 -1.88
N ALA A 409 -8.10 -28.20 -0.98
CA ALA A 409 -7.26 -27.22 -0.31
C ALA A 409 -6.86 -27.76 1.08
N ALA A 410 -5.57 -27.69 1.37
CA ALA A 410 -5.06 -27.91 2.72
C ALA A 410 -5.12 -26.57 3.47
N THR A 411 -6.05 -26.46 4.42
CA THR A 411 -6.10 -25.33 5.35
C THR A 411 -5.40 -25.73 6.65
N SER A 412 -5.06 -24.76 7.50
CA SER A 412 -4.50 -24.98 8.84
C SER A 412 -5.38 -25.85 9.75
N GLU A 413 -6.65 -26.06 9.39
CA GLU A 413 -7.62 -26.89 10.10
C GLU A 413 -7.87 -28.26 9.43
N GLY A 414 -7.15 -28.59 8.35
CA GLY A 414 -7.26 -29.86 7.63
C GLY A 414 -7.57 -29.73 6.13
N THR A 415 -7.65 -30.88 5.46
CA THR A 415 -7.92 -30.97 4.01
C THR A 415 -9.42 -30.86 3.74
N ARG A 416 -9.85 -29.78 3.09
CA ARG A 416 -11.24 -29.58 2.65
C ARG A 416 -11.32 -29.74 1.12
N LEU A 417 -12.40 -30.36 0.65
CA LEU A 417 -12.72 -30.42 -0.79
C LEU A 417 -13.21 -29.03 -1.20
N THR A 418 -12.40 -28.31 -1.98
CA THR A 418 -12.73 -26.97 -2.47
C THR A 418 -13.26 -27.04 -3.89
N LEU A 419 -14.21 -26.15 -4.18
CA LEU A 419 -14.59 -25.87 -5.56
C LEU A 419 -13.47 -25.13 -6.28
N THR A 420 -13.53 -25.10 -7.61
CA THR A 420 -12.70 -24.24 -8.48
C THR A 420 -12.86 -22.73 -8.23
N TRP A 421 -13.77 -22.32 -7.34
CA TRP A 421 -14.19 -20.95 -7.08
C TRP A 421 -13.66 -20.36 -5.77
N GLU A 422 -13.09 -21.16 -4.87
CA GLU A 422 -12.37 -20.62 -3.71
C GLU A 422 -10.89 -20.48 -4.09
N SER A 423 -10.25 -19.36 -3.73
CA SER A 423 -8.82 -19.19 -3.99
C SER A 423 -8.02 -20.19 -3.16
N MET A 424 -7.17 -20.99 -3.82
CA MET A 424 -6.25 -21.91 -3.13
C MET A 424 -5.18 -21.18 -2.31
N LYS A 425 -5.00 -19.86 -2.52
CA LYS A 425 -3.91 -19.05 -1.95
C LYS A 425 -4.39 -17.86 -1.13
N ASP A 426 -5.50 -17.24 -1.53
CA ASP A 426 -5.94 -15.94 -0.99
C ASP A 426 -7.19 -16.12 -0.12
N ASN A 427 -7.01 -15.99 1.20
CA ASN A 427 -8.12 -15.99 2.15
C ASN A 427 -8.93 -14.68 2.00
N VAL A 428 -10.25 -14.73 2.24
CA VAL A 428 -11.12 -13.53 2.27
C VAL A 428 -10.56 -12.48 3.23
N ASN A 429 -10.04 -12.92 4.37
CA ASN A 429 -9.47 -12.06 5.41
C ASN A 429 -8.15 -11.37 4.98
N SER A 430 -7.60 -11.74 3.84
CA SER A 430 -6.36 -11.17 3.28
C SER A 430 -6.57 -10.47 1.93
N ASP A 431 -7.80 -10.46 1.39
CA ASP A 431 -8.08 -9.87 0.09
C ASP A 431 -8.32 -8.35 0.22
N PRO A 432 -7.45 -7.51 -0.38
CA PRO A 432 -7.55 -6.05 -0.26
C PRO A 432 -8.83 -5.50 -0.89
N LEU A 433 -9.44 -6.20 -1.86
CA LEU A 433 -10.70 -5.78 -2.47
C LEU A 433 -11.85 -5.82 -1.47
N ILE A 434 -11.89 -6.83 -0.59
CA ILE A 434 -12.93 -6.97 0.43
C ILE A 434 -12.86 -5.79 1.40
N LEU A 435 -11.65 -5.49 1.89
CA LEU A 435 -11.45 -4.36 2.81
C LEU A 435 -11.83 -3.02 2.16
N ALA A 436 -11.36 -2.76 0.93
CA ALA A 436 -11.65 -1.52 0.21
C ALA A 436 -13.13 -1.38 -0.14
N GLY A 437 -13.78 -2.48 -0.55
CA GLY A 437 -15.21 -2.53 -0.83
C GLY A 437 -16.05 -2.24 0.41
N ILE A 438 -15.71 -2.83 1.56
CA ILE A 438 -16.40 -2.56 2.84
C ILE A 438 -16.20 -1.10 3.26
N ARG A 439 -14.98 -0.57 3.16
CA ARG A 439 -14.69 0.83 3.50
C ARG A 439 -15.51 1.81 2.66
N ALA A 440 -15.57 1.60 1.35
CA ALA A 440 -16.31 2.47 0.45
C ALA A 440 -17.82 2.38 0.69
N LEU A 441 -18.33 1.16 0.93
CA LEU A 441 -19.73 0.94 1.30
C LEU A 441 -20.08 1.63 2.61
N ALA A 442 -19.25 1.47 3.64
CA ALA A 442 -19.42 2.06 4.97
C ALA A 442 -19.55 3.59 4.92
N ILE A 443 -18.66 4.25 4.16
CA ILE A 443 -18.74 5.70 3.94
C ILE A 443 -20.04 6.04 3.20
N TRP A 444 -20.39 5.31 2.15
CA TRP A 444 -21.56 5.64 1.35
C TRP A 444 -22.87 5.51 2.11
N ILE A 445 -23.11 4.41 2.83
CA ILE A 445 -24.37 4.18 3.57
C ILE A 445 -24.55 5.14 4.75
N ARG A 446 -23.45 5.69 5.27
CA ARG A 446 -23.45 6.71 6.32
C ARG A 446 -23.86 8.08 5.77
N GLU A 447 -23.28 8.48 4.64
CA GLU A 447 -23.52 9.81 4.04
C GLU A 447 -24.79 9.88 3.17
N ASP A 448 -25.21 8.75 2.56
CA ASP A 448 -26.40 8.69 1.70
C ASP A 448 -27.62 8.14 2.45
N GLU A 449 -28.75 8.84 2.35
CA GLU A 449 -30.05 8.42 2.90
C GLU A 449 -30.76 7.42 1.98
N ASN A 450 -30.13 6.26 1.76
CA ASN A 450 -30.70 5.17 0.98
C ASN A 450 -31.03 3.97 1.89
N GLU A 451 -32.27 3.92 2.39
CA GLU A 451 -32.75 2.88 3.30
C GLU A 451 -32.65 1.47 2.69
N ASN A 452 -32.96 1.31 1.40
CA ASN A 452 -32.87 0.01 0.74
C ASN A 452 -31.44 -0.53 0.77
N LEU A 453 -30.45 0.32 0.48
CA LEU A 453 -29.04 -0.09 0.49
C LEU A 453 -28.55 -0.40 1.92
N ARG A 454 -29.06 0.31 2.94
CA ARG A 454 -28.77 0.00 4.35
C ARG A 454 -29.31 -1.38 4.75
N ASN A 455 -30.54 -1.71 4.32
CA ASN A 455 -31.15 -3.03 4.55
C ASN A 455 -30.41 -4.15 3.78
N GLU A 456 -30.06 -3.93 2.51
CA GLU A 456 -29.21 -4.85 1.75
C GLU A 456 -27.87 -5.10 2.47
N THR A 457 -27.27 -4.05 3.01
CA THR A 457 -26.01 -4.14 3.75
C THR A 457 -26.18 -4.87 5.10
N ALA A 458 -27.33 -4.75 5.76
CA ALA A 458 -27.64 -5.51 6.97
C ALA A 458 -27.57 -7.03 6.73
N GLY A 459 -27.84 -7.48 5.50
CA GLY A 459 -27.68 -8.89 5.08
C GLY A 459 -26.23 -9.42 5.09
N LEU A 460 -25.23 -8.55 5.30
CA LEU A 460 -23.82 -8.91 5.44
C LEU A 460 -23.36 -9.01 6.92
N MET A 461 -24.28 -8.94 7.88
CA MET A 461 -23.93 -8.85 9.29
C MET A 461 -23.09 -10.03 9.81
N ASP A 462 -23.43 -11.26 9.41
CA ASP A 462 -22.65 -12.46 9.74
C ASP A 462 -21.18 -12.33 9.29
N MET A 463 -20.98 -11.92 8.03
CA MET A 463 -19.66 -11.67 7.46
C MET A 463 -18.93 -10.57 8.23
N PHE A 464 -19.58 -9.44 8.53
CA PHE A 464 -18.97 -8.34 9.26
C PHE A 464 -18.53 -8.77 10.66
N ILE A 465 -19.38 -9.41 11.44
CA ILE A 465 -19.01 -9.81 12.80
C ILE A 465 -17.86 -10.82 12.78
N GLU A 466 -17.80 -11.74 11.81
CA GLU A 466 -16.71 -12.72 11.73
C GLU A 466 -15.39 -12.11 11.23
N LEU A 467 -15.44 -11.23 10.23
CA LEU A 467 -14.26 -10.45 9.79
C LEU A 467 -13.73 -9.57 10.93
N TYR A 468 -14.62 -8.98 11.73
CA TYR A 468 -14.25 -8.18 12.88
C TYR A 468 -13.48 -9.00 13.93
N LYS A 469 -13.97 -10.20 14.29
CA LYS A 469 -13.32 -11.10 15.25
C LYS A 469 -11.92 -11.52 14.79
N THR A 470 -11.81 -11.92 13.53
CA THR A 470 -10.57 -12.48 12.96
C THR A 470 -9.51 -11.43 12.64
N SER A 471 -9.88 -10.14 12.55
CA SER A 471 -8.97 -9.02 12.25
C SER A 471 -7.78 -8.89 13.22
N SER A 472 -7.93 -9.33 14.47
CA SER A 472 -6.84 -9.28 15.47
C SER A 472 -5.63 -10.17 15.13
N GLN A 473 -5.80 -11.12 14.20
CA GLN A 473 -4.79 -12.11 13.81
C GLN A 473 -4.40 -11.99 12.32
N GLY A 474 -5.02 -11.08 11.57
CA GLY A 474 -4.89 -10.94 10.12
C GLY A 474 -3.86 -9.91 9.67
N THR A 475 -3.57 -9.90 8.36
CA THR A 475 -2.75 -8.86 7.71
C THR A 475 -3.52 -7.57 7.43
N LEU A 476 -4.85 -7.67 7.36
CA LEU A 476 -5.78 -6.57 7.12
C LEU A 476 -6.67 -6.37 8.35
N ASP A 477 -6.88 -5.11 8.74
CA ASP A 477 -7.74 -4.75 9.87
C ASP A 477 -9.11 -4.27 9.38
N PHE A 478 -10.15 -5.10 9.56
CA PHE A 478 -11.52 -4.78 9.17
C PHE A 478 -12.30 -4.05 10.26
N ARG A 479 -11.76 -3.94 11.49
CA ARG A 479 -12.53 -3.45 12.65
C ARG A 479 -13.06 -2.04 12.42
N TYR A 480 -12.23 -1.12 11.97
CA TYR A 480 -12.63 0.27 11.76
C TYR A 480 -13.64 0.43 10.61
N PRO A 481 -13.42 -0.12 9.40
CA PRO A 481 -14.43 -0.09 8.33
C PRO A 481 -15.77 -0.71 8.73
N ILE A 482 -15.76 -1.79 9.52
CA ILE A 482 -16.99 -2.44 9.97
C ILE A 482 -17.73 -1.56 10.99
N LEU A 483 -17.03 -0.98 11.98
CA LEU A 483 -17.67 -0.06 12.92
C LEU A 483 -18.30 1.13 12.20
N LEU A 484 -17.62 1.65 11.18
CA LEU A 484 -18.15 2.71 10.34
C LEU A 484 -19.39 2.27 9.55
N ALA A 485 -19.41 1.05 9.03
CA ALA A 485 -20.59 0.51 8.35
C ALA A 485 -21.77 0.37 9.31
N LEU A 486 -21.51 -0.11 10.53
CA LEU A 486 -22.53 -0.27 11.56
C LEU A 486 -23.21 1.05 11.92
N GLU A 487 -22.53 2.20 11.90
CA GLU A 487 -23.17 3.50 12.11
C GLU A 487 -24.35 3.73 11.15
N GLY A 488 -24.22 3.36 9.87
CA GLY A 488 -25.29 3.47 8.89
C GLY A 488 -26.34 2.36 8.98
N ILE A 489 -25.92 1.14 9.36
CA ILE A 489 -26.80 -0.05 9.41
C ILE A 489 -27.70 -0.03 10.65
N MET A 490 -27.21 0.43 11.81
CA MET A 490 -28.00 0.44 13.07
C MET A 490 -29.20 1.40 13.05
N ILE A 491 -29.35 2.21 12.00
CA ILE A 491 -30.52 3.06 11.78
C ILE A 491 -31.76 2.22 11.40
N THR A 492 -31.57 1.00 10.88
CA THR A 492 -32.67 0.13 10.46
C THR A 492 -32.91 -1.00 11.46
N GLU A 493 -34.18 -1.42 11.58
CA GLU A 493 -34.58 -2.52 12.48
C GLU A 493 -33.88 -3.84 12.11
N GLU A 494 -33.80 -4.16 10.81
CA GLU A 494 -33.07 -5.34 10.31
C GLU A 494 -31.59 -5.32 10.70
N GLY A 495 -30.98 -4.13 10.72
CA GLY A 495 -29.60 -3.94 11.15
C GLY A 495 -29.38 -4.32 12.61
N ILE A 496 -30.27 -3.90 13.50
CA ILE A 496 -30.21 -4.21 14.93
C ILE A 496 -30.46 -5.69 15.17
N ASP A 497 -31.51 -6.24 14.56
CA ASP A 497 -31.85 -7.66 14.69
C ASP A 497 -30.70 -8.56 14.20
N GLY A 498 -30.11 -8.23 13.05
CA GLY A 498 -28.94 -8.92 12.53
C GLY A 498 -27.76 -8.84 13.50
N PHE A 499 -27.44 -7.63 13.99
CA PHE A 499 -26.29 -7.41 14.89
C PHE A 499 -26.44 -8.19 16.19
N LEU A 500 -27.62 -8.15 16.80
CA LEU A 500 -27.92 -8.87 18.02
C LEU A 500 -28.06 -10.38 17.80
N GLY A 501 -28.50 -10.81 16.62
CA GLY A 501 -28.62 -12.21 16.23
C GLY A 501 -27.28 -12.91 15.98
N HIS A 502 -26.23 -12.16 15.64
CA HIS A 502 -24.88 -12.68 15.40
C HIS A 502 -23.89 -12.40 16.55
N ASP A 503 -24.40 -12.19 17.77
CA ASP A 503 -23.61 -11.89 18.97
C ASP A 503 -22.73 -10.63 18.85
N GLY A 504 -23.10 -9.69 17.97
CA GLY A 504 -22.32 -8.49 17.69
C GLY A 504 -22.04 -7.66 18.94
N TRP A 505 -23.02 -7.57 19.85
CA TRP A 505 -22.86 -6.87 21.13
C TRP A 505 -21.70 -7.43 21.95
N GLN A 506 -21.63 -8.75 22.11
CA GLN A 506 -20.57 -9.38 22.90
C GLN A 506 -19.21 -9.12 22.25
N VAL A 507 -19.13 -9.27 20.94
CA VAL A 507 -17.89 -9.11 20.16
C VAL A 507 -17.29 -7.72 20.30
N VAL A 508 -18.10 -6.67 20.09
CA VAL A 508 -17.59 -5.30 20.18
C VAL A 508 -17.33 -4.89 21.62
N VAL A 509 -18.07 -5.43 22.61
CA VAL A 509 -17.82 -5.15 24.04
C VAL A 509 -16.54 -5.83 24.54
N GLU A 510 -16.20 -7.01 24.02
CA GLU A 510 -14.91 -7.64 24.28
C GLU A 510 -13.75 -6.80 23.71
N ASP A 511 -13.87 -6.29 22.47
CA ASP A 511 -12.88 -5.36 21.92
C ASP A 511 -12.83 -4.03 22.70
N LEU A 512 -13.97 -3.50 23.14
CA LEU A 512 -14.04 -2.30 23.97
C LEU A 512 -13.27 -2.46 25.28
N LYS A 513 -13.43 -3.60 25.96
CA LYS A 513 -12.70 -3.93 27.20
C LYS A 513 -11.20 -4.06 26.93
N SER A 514 -10.82 -4.71 25.82
CA SER A 514 -9.42 -4.84 25.39
C SER A 514 -8.80 -3.46 25.11
N THR A 515 -9.51 -2.61 24.36
CA THR A 515 -9.12 -1.25 24.00
C THR A 515 -8.94 -0.36 25.23
N LEU A 516 -9.85 -0.46 26.20
CA LEU A 516 -9.76 0.26 27.47
C LEU A 516 -8.53 -0.16 28.28
N LYS A 517 -8.24 -1.47 28.33
CA LYS A 517 -7.05 -1.99 29.01
C LYS A 517 -5.76 -1.50 28.34
N SER A 518 -5.68 -1.57 27.01
CA SER A 518 -4.52 -1.13 26.23
C SER A 518 -4.24 0.37 26.40
N THR A 519 -5.29 1.20 26.41
CA THR A 519 -5.17 2.65 26.61
C THR A 519 -4.62 3.01 27.99
N VAL A 520 -5.00 2.26 29.03
CA VAL A 520 -4.47 2.44 30.40
C VAL A 520 -3.02 1.97 30.51
N GLU A 521 -2.68 0.82 29.92
CA GLU A 521 -1.33 0.23 30.00
C GLU A 521 -0.29 1.00 29.16
N GLN A 522 -0.68 1.60 28.04
CA GLN A 522 0.21 2.29 27.09
C GLN A 522 0.11 3.83 27.15
N SER A 523 -0.23 4.35 28.34
CA SER A 523 -0.38 5.78 28.63
C SER A 523 0.84 6.60 28.14
N GLY A 524 0.71 7.28 26.99
CA GLY A 524 1.75 8.16 26.42
C GLY A 524 2.31 7.76 25.04
N SER A 525 1.85 6.65 24.43
CA SER A 525 2.23 6.28 23.06
C SER A 525 1.19 6.73 22.02
N ASN A 526 1.60 6.94 20.76
CA ASN A 526 0.66 7.21 19.65
C ASN A 526 -0.36 6.08 19.44
N ASN A 527 -0.02 4.85 19.85
CA ASN A 527 -0.93 3.72 19.79
C ASN A 527 -2.13 3.90 20.72
N ALA A 528 -1.96 4.54 21.88
CA ALA A 528 -3.07 4.81 22.80
C ALA A 528 -4.14 5.72 22.18
N SER A 529 -3.75 6.69 21.34
CA SER A 529 -4.70 7.56 20.65
C SER A 529 -5.48 6.82 19.55
N ALA A 530 -4.82 5.94 18.79
CA ALA A 530 -5.47 5.13 17.77
C ALA A 530 -6.45 4.12 18.38
N GLU A 531 -6.05 3.45 19.47
CA GLU A 531 -6.89 2.54 20.24
C GLU A 531 -8.11 3.30 20.83
N ALA A 532 -7.89 4.46 21.47
CA ALA A 532 -8.99 5.28 21.99
C ALA A 532 -9.95 5.74 20.88
N GLY A 533 -9.44 6.10 19.70
CA GLY A 533 -10.25 6.41 18.52
C GLY A 533 -11.14 5.24 18.09
N ARG A 534 -10.63 4.00 18.11
CA ARG A 534 -11.45 2.80 17.87
C ARG A 534 -12.50 2.60 18.96
N GLY A 535 -12.13 2.80 20.22
CA GLY A 535 -13.04 2.72 21.35
C GLY A 535 -14.22 3.68 21.24
N LEU A 536 -13.98 4.91 20.79
CA LEU A 536 -15.03 5.90 20.50
C LEU A 536 -16.03 5.39 19.46
N GLN A 537 -15.55 4.79 18.36
CA GLN A 537 -16.44 4.25 17.33
C GLN A 537 -17.28 3.08 17.85
N ILE A 538 -16.71 2.22 18.69
CA ILE A 538 -17.48 1.15 19.35
C ILE A 538 -18.59 1.74 20.22
N VAL A 539 -18.28 2.75 21.03
CA VAL A 539 -19.29 3.40 21.89
C VAL A 539 -20.41 4.02 21.06
N ARG A 540 -20.10 4.68 19.94
CA ARG A 540 -21.11 5.26 19.03
C ARG A 540 -22.08 4.21 18.50
N VAL A 541 -21.57 3.08 18.03
CA VAL A 541 -22.42 1.95 17.56
C VAL A 541 -23.30 1.43 18.70
N LEU A 542 -22.75 1.25 19.91
CA LEU A 542 -23.52 0.77 21.06
C LEU A 542 -24.61 1.75 21.51
N LEU A 543 -24.33 3.05 21.48
CA LEU A 543 -25.31 4.10 21.75
C LEU A 543 -26.45 4.08 20.72
N ALA A 544 -26.13 3.96 19.42
CA ALA A 544 -27.15 3.86 18.37
C ALA A 544 -28.12 2.70 18.61
N ILE A 545 -27.63 1.54 19.06
CA ILE A 545 -28.47 0.39 19.41
C ILE A 545 -29.35 0.67 20.63
N ILE A 546 -28.77 1.31 21.66
CA ILE A 546 -29.50 1.65 22.89
C ILE A 546 -30.58 2.66 22.60
N ASP A 547 -30.35 3.67 21.76
CA ASP A 547 -31.30 4.75 21.52
C ASP A 547 -32.43 4.36 20.56
N HIS A 548 -32.23 3.33 19.73
CA HIS A 548 -33.22 2.89 18.75
C HIS A 548 -34.54 2.41 19.38
N GLU A 549 -35.65 2.64 18.66
CA GLU A 549 -37.01 2.32 19.10
C GLU A 549 -37.25 0.81 19.28
N ALA A 550 -36.65 0.00 18.40
CA ALA A 550 -36.68 -1.46 18.47
C ALA A 550 -36.03 -2.06 19.74
N THR A 551 -35.25 -1.26 20.49
CA THR A 551 -34.61 -1.66 21.75
C THR A 551 -35.33 -1.00 22.93
N PRO A 552 -36.50 -1.49 23.38
CA PRO A 552 -37.27 -0.82 24.43
C PRO A 552 -36.57 -0.86 25.80
N PHE A 553 -35.87 -1.95 26.11
CA PHE A 553 -35.13 -2.13 27.36
C PHE A 553 -33.77 -2.80 27.11
N PRO A 554 -32.67 -2.32 27.74
CA PRO A 554 -31.39 -2.99 27.72
C PRO A 554 -31.45 -4.41 28.31
N ARG A 555 -30.63 -5.34 27.78
CA ARG A 555 -30.47 -6.69 28.34
C ARG A 555 -29.57 -6.65 29.59
N GLU A 556 -29.74 -7.59 30.52
CA GLU A 556 -29.02 -7.57 31.81
C GLU A 556 -27.49 -7.69 31.64
N ASP A 557 -27.04 -8.50 30.68
CA ASP A 557 -25.63 -8.70 30.34
C ASP A 557 -24.94 -7.42 29.83
N TRP A 558 -25.71 -6.46 29.31
CA TRP A 558 -25.20 -5.17 28.86
C TRP A 558 -24.71 -4.30 30.02
N MET A 559 -25.22 -4.52 31.24
CA MET A 559 -24.79 -3.79 32.44
C MET A 559 -23.36 -4.09 32.88
N THR A 560 -22.71 -5.09 32.27
CA THR A 560 -21.27 -5.30 32.44
C THR A 560 -20.46 -4.08 32.00
N ILE A 561 -21.00 -3.25 31.08
CA ILE A 561 -20.39 -1.97 30.69
C ILE A 561 -20.35 -1.01 31.86
N VAL A 562 -21.45 -0.84 32.61
CA VAL A 562 -21.49 0.03 33.80
C VAL A 562 -20.41 -0.37 34.80
N SER A 563 -20.27 -1.68 35.05
CA SER A 563 -19.24 -2.21 35.96
C SER A 563 -17.82 -1.94 35.43
N THR A 564 -17.62 -2.09 34.11
CA THR A 564 -16.35 -1.79 33.44
C THR A 564 -15.99 -0.30 33.58
N THR A 565 -16.95 0.60 33.34
CA THR A 565 -16.77 2.05 33.45
C THR A 565 -16.45 2.49 34.87
N THR A 566 -17.11 1.92 35.89
CA THR A 566 -16.77 2.23 37.29
C THR A 566 -15.36 1.80 37.70
N SER A 567 -14.74 0.91 36.95
CA SER A 567 -13.38 0.41 37.20
C SER A 567 -12.30 1.25 36.51
N ILE A 568 -12.66 2.25 35.69
CA ILE A 568 -11.73 3.12 35.00
C ILE A 568 -10.91 3.92 36.02
N LYS A 569 -9.58 3.91 35.84
CA LYS A 569 -8.65 4.71 36.63
C LYS A 569 -8.12 5.83 35.76
N VAL A 570 -8.48 7.07 36.08
CA VAL A 570 -7.99 8.24 35.35
C VAL A 570 -6.55 8.54 35.77
N PRO A 571 -5.57 8.58 34.85
CA PRO A 571 -4.22 8.98 35.16
C PRO A 571 -4.18 10.40 35.74
N ALA A 572 -3.26 10.66 36.68
CA ALA A 572 -3.08 11.99 37.25
C ALA A 572 -2.35 12.97 36.30
N SER A 573 -1.72 12.45 35.24
CA SER A 573 -1.03 13.20 34.18
C SER A 573 -2.00 13.61 33.05
N THR A 574 -1.61 14.63 32.28
CA THR A 574 -2.34 15.04 31.08
C THR A 574 -2.34 13.90 30.05
N SER A 575 -3.50 13.31 29.81
CA SER A 575 -3.71 12.31 28.75
C SER A 575 -3.99 13.00 27.42
N PRO A 576 -3.72 12.36 26.27
CA PRO A 576 -4.20 12.85 24.97
C PRO A 576 -5.71 13.11 25.01
N SER A 577 -6.18 14.15 24.31
CA SER A 577 -7.59 14.53 24.34
C SER A 577 -8.52 13.38 23.93
N VAL A 578 -8.21 12.68 22.84
CA VAL A 578 -8.98 11.51 22.35
C VAL A 578 -9.15 10.42 23.42
N VAL A 579 -8.16 10.21 24.28
CA VAL A 579 -8.26 9.26 25.40
C VAL A 579 -9.23 9.75 26.46
N THR A 580 -9.25 11.05 26.72
CA THR A 580 -10.18 11.68 27.66
C THR A 580 -11.61 11.64 27.11
N GLU A 581 -11.79 11.98 25.83
CA GLU A 581 -13.06 11.84 25.11
C GLU A 581 -13.59 10.40 25.18
N PHE A 582 -12.72 9.40 24.97
CA PHE A 582 -13.11 7.99 25.08
C PHE A 582 -13.64 7.62 26.47
N HIS A 583 -13.00 8.09 27.55
CA HIS A 583 -13.51 7.88 28.91
C HIS A 583 -14.84 8.60 29.17
N ILE A 584 -15.06 9.78 28.58
CA ILE A 584 -16.34 10.48 28.64
C ILE A 584 -17.42 9.68 27.88
N ALA A 585 -17.10 9.14 26.72
CA ALA A 585 -18.01 8.31 25.95
C ALA A 585 -18.41 7.03 26.71
N MET A 586 -17.49 6.39 27.44
CA MET A 586 -17.81 5.27 28.33
C MET A 586 -18.82 5.64 29.44
N LEU A 587 -18.72 6.87 29.97
CA LEU A 587 -19.70 7.40 30.92
C LEU A 587 -21.06 7.66 30.25
N GLN A 588 -21.09 8.24 29.06
CA GLN A 588 -22.32 8.46 28.28
C GLN A 588 -23.04 7.12 28.03
N LEU A 589 -22.31 6.11 27.57
CA LEU A 589 -22.84 4.77 27.35
C LEU A 589 -23.41 4.14 28.63
N SER A 590 -22.73 4.31 29.76
CA SER A 590 -23.19 3.81 31.05
C SER A 590 -24.43 4.55 31.54
N SER A 591 -24.50 5.86 31.32
CA SER A 591 -25.65 6.70 31.65
C SER A 591 -26.87 6.31 30.82
N ALA A 592 -26.71 6.15 29.50
CA ALA A 592 -27.76 5.73 28.57
C ALA A 592 -28.33 4.34 28.91
N LEU A 593 -27.47 3.39 29.27
CA LEU A 593 -27.92 2.07 29.74
C LEU A 593 -28.76 2.18 31.02
N LEU A 594 -28.33 3.00 31.98
CA LEU A 594 -29.05 3.18 33.24
C LEU A 594 -30.38 3.92 33.04
N SER A 595 -30.43 4.93 32.18
CA SER A 595 -31.65 5.70 31.91
C SER A 595 -32.71 4.89 31.16
N LYS A 596 -32.30 4.01 30.24
CA LYS A 596 -33.23 3.11 29.53
C LYS A 596 -33.54 1.82 30.30
N SER A 597 -32.84 1.55 31.40
CA SER A 597 -33.06 0.33 32.20
C SER A 597 -34.42 0.32 32.90
N SER A 598 -34.99 -0.87 33.10
CA SER A 598 -36.21 -1.03 33.90
C SER A 598 -35.94 -0.67 35.37
N GLY A 599 -36.94 -0.13 36.08
CA GLY A 599 -36.74 0.34 37.47
C GLY A 599 -36.26 -0.73 38.47
N GLY A 600 -36.45 -2.03 38.16
CA GLY A 600 -35.88 -3.12 38.96
C GLY A 600 -34.37 -3.32 38.72
N MET A 601 -33.92 -3.11 37.49
CA MET A 601 -32.52 -3.22 37.05
C MET A 601 -31.72 -1.99 37.49
N THR A 602 -32.29 -0.79 37.35
CA THR A 602 -31.68 0.46 37.86
C THR A 602 -31.35 0.32 39.35
N LYS A 603 -32.30 -0.19 40.16
CA LYS A 603 -32.11 -0.41 41.61
C LYS A 603 -30.92 -1.31 41.96
N ARG A 604 -30.61 -2.32 41.13
CA ARG A 604 -29.45 -3.21 41.36
C ARG A 604 -28.13 -2.50 41.11
N HIS A 605 -28.12 -1.52 40.22
CA HIS A 605 -26.94 -0.75 39.84
C HIS A 605 -26.85 0.65 40.47
N VAL A 606 -27.76 1.00 41.38
CA VAL A 606 -27.72 2.26 42.16
C VAL A 606 -26.38 2.42 42.89
N ALA A 607 -25.78 1.32 43.36
CA ALA A 607 -24.47 1.34 44.03
C ALA A 607 -23.33 1.82 43.12
N SER A 608 -23.50 1.77 41.79
CA SER A 608 -22.53 2.26 40.81
C SER A 608 -22.62 3.77 40.59
N LEU A 609 -23.75 4.43 40.89
CA LEU A 609 -23.94 5.87 40.65
C LEU A 609 -22.90 6.75 41.36
N PRO A 610 -22.54 6.53 42.65
CA PRO A 610 -21.49 7.33 43.30
C PRO A 610 -20.11 7.18 42.63
N ALA A 611 -19.78 5.98 42.13
CA ALA A 611 -18.52 5.72 41.44
C ALA A 611 -18.48 6.45 40.08
N LEU A 612 -19.57 6.41 39.31
CA LEU A 612 -19.70 7.14 38.05
C LEU A 612 -19.62 8.66 38.26
N SER A 613 -20.36 9.21 39.24
CA SER A 613 -20.24 10.63 39.59
C SER A 613 -18.84 11.02 40.09
N GLY A 614 -18.14 10.09 40.75
CA GLY A 614 -16.73 10.25 41.13
C GLY A 614 -15.82 10.35 39.91
N LEU A 615 -16.02 9.50 38.90
CA LEU A 615 -15.28 9.51 37.65
C LEU A 615 -15.49 10.81 36.85
N VAL A 616 -16.74 11.30 36.76
CA VAL A 616 -17.07 12.61 36.15
C VAL A 616 -16.24 13.74 36.80
N LYS A 617 -16.16 13.76 38.14
CA LYS A 617 -15.37 14.78 38.85
C LYS A 617 -13.87 14.68 38.56
N GLN A 618 -13.33 13.46 38.44
CA GLN A 618 -11.93 13.24 38.08
C GLN A 618 -11.63 13.74 36.66
N LEU A 619 -12.48 13.40 35.69
CA LEU A 619 -12.33 13.84 34.30
C LEU A 619 -12.47 15.36 34.18
N LYS A 620 -13.42 15.99 34.88
CA LYS A 620 -13.53 17.46 34.94
C LYS A 620 -12.24 18.12 35.44
N ALA A 621 -11.52 17.49 36.37
CA ALA A 621 -10.24 18.01 36.86
C ALA A 621 -9.09 17.85 35.84
N VAL A 622 -9.15 16.83 34.97
CA VAL A 622 -8.19 16.63 33.87
C VAL A 622 -8.47 17.60 32.72
N VAL A 623 -9.72 17.71 32.29
CA VAL A 623 -10.14 18.60 31.18
C VAL A 623 -9.82 20.07 31.48
N LYS A 624 -9.96 20.51 32.74
CA LYS A 624 -9.57 21.87 33.17
C LYS A 624 -8.08 22.18 33.08
N LYS A 625 -7.24 21.16 32.96
CA LYS A 625 -5.78 21.29 32.84
C LYS A 625 -5.28 21.15 31.40
N MET A 626 -6.19 21.01 30.43
CA MET A 626 -5.84 20.95 29.01
C MET A 626 -5.40 22.32 28.50
N ASP A 627 -4.42 22.31 27.59
CA ASP A 627 -3.86 23.55 27.02
C ASP A 627 -4.81 24.19 25.99
N ASP A 628 -5.56 23.38 25.25
CA ASP A 628 -6.56 23.85 24.29
C ASP A 628 -7.87 24.22 24.99
N GLN A 629 -8.18 25.52 24.99
CA GLN A 629 -9.36 26.05 25.67
C GLN A 629 -10.67 25.74 24.95
N ILE A 630 -10.65 25.57 23.62
CA ILE A 630 -11.85 25.26 22.83
C ILE A 630 -12.24 23.81 23.09
N GLU A 631 -11.29 22.91 22.90
CA GLU A 631 -11.48 21.48 23.14
C GLU A 631 -11.83 21.19 24.60
N SER A 632 -11.19 21.89 25.56
CA SER A 632 -11.55 21.81 26.97
C SER A 632 -12.99 22.22 27.26
N SER A 633 -13.49 23.25 26.58
CA SER A 633 -14.88 23.71 26.72
C SER A 633 -15.87 22.68 26.18
N GLU A 634 -15.59 22.09 25.02
CA GLU A 634 -16.43 21.05 24.40
C GLU A 634 -16.54 19.81 25.29
N LEU A 635 -15.40 19.28 25.76
CA LEU A 635 -15.38 18.12 26.65
C LEU A 635 -16.03 18.40 28.02
N THR A 636 -15.94 19.64 28.50
CA THR A 636 -16.63 20.05 29.73
C THR A 636 -18.15 20.01 29.55
N GLY A 637 -18.65 20.46 28.39
CA GLY A 637 -20.07 20.35 28.04
C GLY A 637 -20.58 18.91 28.10
N LEU A 638 -19.88 17.98 27.42
CA LEU A 638 -20.24 16.56 27.44
C LEU A 638 -20.27 15.97 28.87
N LEU A 639 -19.34 16.40 29.73
CA LEU A 639 -19.28 15.97 31.14
C LEU A 639 -20.39 16.58 32.00
N ASP A 640 -20.88 17.76 31.66
CA ASP A 640 -22.02 18.40 32.33
C ASP A 640 -23.33 17.68 31.96
N ASP A 641 -23.51 17.31 30.69
CA ASP A 641 -24.67 16.52 30.23
C ASP A 641 -24.74 15.16 30.95
N VAL A 642 -23.63 14.43 30.97
CA VAL A 642 -23.53 13.15 31.71
C VAL A 642 -23.83 13.35 33.20
N ALA A 643 -23.36 14.44 33.81
CA ALA A 643 -23.60 14.71 35.21
C ALA A 643 -25.11 14.92 35.48
N LEU A 644 -25.78 15.66 34.61
CA LEU A 644 -27.22 15.91 34.68
C LEU A 644 -28.02 14.62 34.54
N ASP A 645 -27.67 13.76 33.58
CA ASP A 645 -28.33 12.47 33.41
C ASP A 645 -28.19 11.58 34.63
N LEU A 646 -26.98 11.49 35.21
CA LEU A 646 -26.74 10.72 36.43
C LEU A 646 -27.47 11.29 37.65
N GLU A 647 -27.72 12.61 37.69
CA GLU A 647 -28.54 13.25 38.72
C GLU A 647 -30.02 12.92 38.56
N ASN A 648 -30.54 12.90 37.33
CA ASN A 648 -31.92 12.53 37.02
C ASN A 648 -32.26 11.06 37.36
N LEU A 649 -31.24 10.21 37.50
CA LEU A 649 -31.39 8.80 37.88
C LEU A 649 -31.46 8.55 39.39
N ARG A 650 -31.26 9.58 40.23
CA ARG A 650 -31.35 9.51 41.70
C ARG A 650 -32.74 9.85 42.20
#